data_AF-A0A7W6S7E1-F1
#
_entry.id   AF-A0A7W6S7E1-F1
#
_cell.length_a   1.000
_cell.length_b   1.000
_cell.length_c   1.000
_cell.angle_alpha   90.00
_cell.angle_beta   90.00
_cell.angle_gamma   90.00
#
_symmetry.space_group_name_H-M   'P 1'
#
loop_
_entity.id
_entity.type
_entity.pdbx_description
1 polymer ?
#
loop_
_entity_poly.entity_id
_entity_poly.type
_entity_poly.pdbx_seq_one_letter_code
_entity_poly.pdbx_strand_id
1 'polypeptide(L)'
;MSGLSKSTNAARQAASSLGFGLQPLRRSNSDTTVIFVHGILSDSEAAWGNPSWPSLLLEEEEILGAGVYVFTYRTGLISHTYSVSDATDALREYLSEFDIWKQRRIIFVCHSMGGIVIRRFIVANQARLAKTNPILGLFLVASPSLGSRDANMLSILSYAFSHSQAAILRFSQSNTTLDDLHRDFRTLLDSKILRIVGRELIEDRPIRIKRLFGLWRQVVEPFSASAYFHGEGYEPLKIPGSDHSSIVKPLSRTALQHQALVRFVRQSLEMGFGEPDHRPVVRDQESAGSQVTRETTTVEPPPLRLGPDNGTVFQSALSVKLTSGTTMPSDDANLERKAEIALELRAGRMIERMFASALVKNDVNPTAIFMAAAGLASSERQFELIAPWLRWVRDNRTAEEAAKLFEERLQPSWVYKTRMQATMAGWSGNWLFSVVDMSDRYHKEKFAYTYSMAYAHAAWKDQNENALRSIAGRLIDMNRHFFDYYNRDISVFDWLSAMKGIPPGNAKILLNEMVAKKAPSDMIYALLARLCLEPSKGAVPDLEVLIRAADSELSSQAMKALAFIPAQARTIRELKQDLLAKGSIGDVISAAIDLRLHAVDNLGALVSGSGGGELGYYAAWSLGQLAPGSPETRRYLRHGAIEHPDALIRAMCIVGLAASGAAEASQLVEAELADSRDLQKFCLLVARTYTEDITPLLHFLAETSEDRVYVPLLLTCFQRVFCDALRHASMHAPMLNDLQGLSDDP
;
A
#
# COMPACT_ATOMS: atom_id res chain seq x y z
N MET A 1 12.22 -23.71 38.21
CA MET A 1 12.96 -22.65 37.49
C MET A 1 14.06 -23.18 36.56
N SER A 2 14.76 -24.28 36.85
CA SER A 2 15.89 -24.79 36.05
C SER A 2 15.61 -25.29 34.62
N GLY A 3 14.35 -25.47 34.21
CA GLY A 3 14.00 -25.91 32.86
C GLY A 3 14.06 -24.81 31.79
N LEU A 4 13.60 -23.60 32.13
CA LEU A 4 13.43 -22.48 31.19
C LEU A 4 14.78 -21.91 30.66
N SER A 5 15.86 -21.99 31.44
CA SER A 5 17.20 -21.58 30.97
C SER A 5 17.88 -22.63 30.08
N LYS A 6 17.43 -23.90 30.12
CA LYS A 6 17.96 -24.96 29.25
C LYS A 6 17.30 -24.93 27.86
N SER A 7 15.99 -24.73 27.78
CA SER A 7 15.30 -24.62 26.47
C SER A 7 15.74 -23.38 25.69
N THR A 8 15.94 -22.25 26.36
CA THR A 8 16.44 -21.01 25.74
C THR A 8 17.88 -21.13 25.24
N ASN A 9 18.80 -21.75 25.99
CA ASN A 9 20.15 -22.03 25.48
C ASN A 9 20.15 -23.03 24.31
N ALA A 10 19.32 -24.08 24.36
CA ALA A 10 19.19 -25.03 23.25
C ALA A 10 18.66 -24.34 21.97
N ALA A 11 17.65 -23.49 22.09
CA ALA A 11 17.12 -22.71 20.98
C ALA A 11 18.15 -21.70 20.41
N ARG A 12 18.96 -21.07 21.27
CA ARG A 12 20.06 -20.19 20.85
C ARG A 12 21.18 -20.94 20.11
N GLN A 13 21.58 -22.12 20.60
CA GLN A 13 22.54 -22.98 19.87
C GLN A 13 21.95 -23.48 18.54
N ALA A 14 20.66 -23.82 18.49
CA ALA A 14 19.99 -24.18 17.24
C ALA A 14 19.97 -23.00 16.23
N ALA A 15 19.63 -21.78 16.68
CA ALA A 15 19.67 -20.58 15.84
C ALA A 15 21.08 -20.29 15.30
N SER A 16 22.10 -20.42 16.15
CA SER A 16 23.52 -20.34 15.78
C SER A 16 23.89 -21.39 14.72
N SER A 17 23.45 -22.64 14.86
CA SER A 17 23.69 -23.70 13.86
C SER A 17 22.95 -23.50 12.53
N LEU A 18 21.94 -22.62 12.51
CA LEU A 18 21.18 -22.22 11.33
C LEU A 18 21.66 -20.87 10.74
N GLY A 19 22.73 -20.28 11.27
CA GLY A 19 23.30 -19.01 10.82
C GLY A 19 22.52 -17.76 11.22
N PHE A 20 21.43 -17.87 11.99
CA PHE A 20 20.63 -16.72 12.42
C PHE A 20 21.18 -16.05 13.69
N GLY A 21 20.99 -14.73 13.79
CA GLY A 21 21.40 -13.90 14.92
C GLY A 21 22.45 -12.85 14.55
N LEU A 22 23.09 -12.26 15.56
CA LEU A 22 24.16 -11.28 15.37
C LEU A 22 25.53 -11.97 15.50
N GLN A 23 26.29 -11.99 14.41
CA GLN A 23 27.57 -12.68 14.32
C GLN A 23 28.74 -11.67 14.40
N PRO A 24 29.67 -11.77 15.35
CA PRO A 24 30.86 -10.92 15.42
C PRO A 24 31.95 -11.39 14.45
N LEU A 25 32.34 -10.54 13.49
CA LEU A 25 33.55 -10.76 12.69
C LEU A 25 34.78 -10.12 13.36
N ARG A 26 34.59 -8.97 14.02
CA ARG A 26 35.54 -8.35 14.95
C ARG A 26 34.77 -7.74 16.11
N ARG A 27 35.12 -8.08 17.36
CA ARG A 27 34.58 -7.38 18.54
C ARG A 27 35.19 -5.99 18.63
N SER A 28 34.47 -5.02 19.18
CA SER A 28 34.95 -3.63 19.22
C SER A 28 36.06 -3.44 20.24
N ASN A 29 37.12 -2.74 19.83
CA ASN A 29 38.20 -2.24 20.68
C ASN A 29 38.10 -0.70 20.85
N SER A 30 36.92 -0.12 20.56
CA SER A 30 36.61 1.31 20.63
C SER A 30 35.11 1.55 20.89
N ASP A 31 34.69 2.81 21.00
CA ASP A 31 33.27 3.16 21.16
C ASP A 31 32.42 3.01 19.87
N THR A 32 32.96 2.44 18.79
CA THR A 32 32.34 2.42 17.45
C THR A 32 32.10 1.00 16.95
N THR A 33 30.85 0.69 16.60
CA THR A 33 30.43 -0.62 16.07
C THR A 33 29.69 -0.48 14.75
N VAL A 34 30.07 -1.28 13.75
CA VAL A 34 29.43 -1.41 12.44
C VAL A 34 28.66 -2.73 12.36
N ILE A 35 27.42 -2.68 11.88
CA ILE A 35 26.50 -3.82 11.77
C ILE A 35 25.96 -3.88 10.34
N PHE A 36 26.26 -4.97 9.63
CA PHE A 36 25.70 -5.26 8.31
C PHE A 36 24.36 -5.97 8.45
N VAL A 37 23.34 -5.51 7.72
CA VAL A 37 21.95 -5.99 7.80
C VAL A 37 21.43 -6.27 6.39
N HIS A 38 21.15 -7.54 6.10
CA HIS A 38 20.86 -8.01 4.73
C HIS A 38 19.39 -7.78 4.30
N GLY A 39 19.11 -8.01 3.02
CA GLY A 39 17.77 -7.90 2.43
C GLY A 39 16.99 -9.23 2.39
N ILE A 40 15.82 -9.23 1.74
CA ILE A 40 15.02 -10.44 1.53
C ILE A 40 15.75 -11.44 0.60
N LEU A 41 15.52 -12.75 0.80
CA LEU A 41 16.17 -13.85 0.05
C LEU A 41 17.70 -13.77 -0.01
N SER A 42 18.33 -13.41 1.10
CA SER A 42 19.78 -13.45 1.26
C SER A 42 20.16 -14.01 2.64
N ASP A 43 21.29 -14.71 2.70
CA ASP A 43 21.87 -15.31 3.91
C ASP A 43 23.13 -14.56 4.37
N SER A 44 23.72 -14.99 5.49
CA SER A 44 24.76 -14.24 6.22
C SER A 44 26.00 -13.88 5.38
N GLU A 45 26.40 -14.72 4.44
CA GLU A 45 27.62 -14.49 3.63
C GLU A 45 27.30 -14.24 2.15
N ALA A 46 26.38 -15.00 1.54
CA ALA A 46 26.08 -14.84 0.11
C ALA A 46 25.38 -13.50 -0.22
N ALA A 47 24.84 -12.80 0.79
CA ALA A 47 24.37 -11.41 0.66
C ALA A 47 25.46 -10.44 0.18
N TRP A 48 26.69 -10.56 0.70
CA TRP A 48 27.69 -9.48 0.65
C TRP A 48 28.82 -9.68 -0.37
N GLY A 49 28.77 -10.76 -1.15
CA GLY A 49 29.70 -11.03 -2.25
C GLY A 49 30.88 -11.91 -1.88
N ASN A 50 31.82 -12.05 -2.82
CA ASN A 50 33.09 -12.75 -2.62
C ASN A 50 34.20 -11.97 -3.34
N PRO A 51 35.14 -11.32 -2.61
CA PRO A 51 35.19 -11.20 -1.16
C PRO A 51 33.95 -10.52 -0.56
N SER A 52 33.63 -10.88 0.68
CA SER A 52 32.46 -10.36 1.41
C SER A 52 32.68 -8.89 1.83
N TRP A 53 31.70 -8.01 1.64
CA TRP A 53 31.83 -6.58 1.99
C TRP A 53 32.20 -6.34 3.47
N PRO A 54 31.59 -7.02 4.47
CA PRO A 54 32.08 -7.03 5.84
C PRO A 54 33.57 -7.37 5.98
N SER A 55 34.09 -8.33 5.21
CA SER A 55 35.50 -8.73 5.25
C SER A 55 36.42 -7.64 4.68
N LEU A 56 36.05 -7.02 3.56
CA LEU A 56 36.80 -5.89 3.00
C LEU A 56 36.90 -4.72 4.00
N LEU A 57 35.89 -4.52 4.85
CA LEU A 57 35.91 -3.47 5.88
C LEU A 57 36.85 -3.80 7.06
N LEU A 58 37.22 -5.07 7.26
CA LEU A 58 38.19 -5.46 8.28
C LEU A 58 39.63 -5.11 7.88
N GLU A 59 39.91 -5.02 6.57
CA GLU A 59 41.23 -4.73 5.97
C GLU A 59 41.58 -3.23 5.94
N GLU A 60 40.64 -2.34 6.26
CA GLU A 60 40.85 -0.89 6.30
C GLU A 60 41.53 -0.46 7.61
N GLU A 61 42.73 0.14 7.51
CA GLU A 61 43.57 0.48 8.66
C GLU A 61 42.89 1.53 9.56
N GLU A 62 42.21 2.49 8.94
CA GLU A 62 41.45 3.55 9.59
C GLU A 62 40.24 3.04 10.40
N ILE A 63 39.88 1.76 10.26
CA ILE A 63 38.70 1.14 10.88
C ILE A 63 39.11 0.05 11.90
N LEU A 64 40.41 -0.25 12.08
CA LEU A 64 40.93 -1.36 12.90
C LEU A 64 40.36 -1.46 14.33
N GLY A 65 40.07 -0.32 14.98
CA GLY A 65 39.49 -0.29 16.33
C GLY A 65 37.99 -0.57 16.41
N ALA A 66 37.25 -0.49 15.31
CA ALA A 66 35.80 -0.64 15.29
C ALA A 66 35.37 -2.12 15.27
N GLY A 67 34.31 -2.42 16.02
CA GLY A 67 33.63 -3.71 15.94
C GLY A 67 32.88 -3.86 14.62
N VAL A 68 32.86 -5.07 14.05
CA VAL A 68 32.17 -5.40 12.80
C VAL A 68 31.35 -6.67 13.01
N TYR A 69 30.04 -6.56 12.78
CA TYR A 69 29.06 -7.63 12.95
C TYR A 69 28.18 -7.79 11.71
N VAL A 70 27.61 -8.99 11.54
CA VAL A 70 26.54 -9.26 10.56
C VAL A 70 25.29 -9.70 11.31
N PHE A 71 24.16 -9.05 11.07
CA PHE A 71 22.86 -9.47 11.61
C PHE A 71 22.09 -10.26 10.55
N THR A 72 21.74 -11.51 10.88
CA THR A 72 21.07 -12.45 9.98
C THR A 72 19.72 -12.89 10.54
N TYR A 73 18.67 -12.75 9.75
CA TYR A 73 17.28 -13.00 10.15
C TYR A 73 16.49 -13.72 9.05
N ARG A 74 15.32 -14.28 9.39
CA ARG A 74 14.58 -15.20 8.50
C ARG A 74 13.79 -14.41 7.42
N THR A 75 13.97 -14.78 6.15
CA THR A 75 13.45 -14.01 5.00
C THR A 75 12.85 -14.85 3.84
N GLY A 76 12.73 -16.18 3.98
CA GLY A 76 12.34 -17.09 2.90
C GLY A 76 10.91 -17.64 2.99
N LEU A 77 10.33 -18.03 1.84
CA LEU A 77 8.95 -18.47 1.58
C LEU A 77 8.25 -19.41 2.60
N ILE A 78 9.01 -20.12 3.44
CA ILE A 78 8.50 -21.09 4.44
C ILE A 78 8.36 -20.43 5.84
N SER A 79 8.61 -19.12 5.98
CA SER A 79 8.30 -18.38 7.21
C SER A 79 6.84 -17.94 7.24
N HIS A 80 5.95 -18.87 7.61
CA HIS A 80 4.50 -18.64 7.68
C HIS A 80 4.05 -17.48 8.60
N THR A 81 4.92 -16.98 9.48
CA THR A 81 4.57 -15.99 10.54
C THR A 81 5.64 -14.95 10.88
N TYR A 82 6.80 -14.91 10.23
CA TYR A 82 7.95 -14.08 10.69
C TYR A 82 8.03 -12.72 9.97
N SER A 83 7.94 -11.62 10.74
CA SER A 83 7.83 -10.24 10.23
C SER A 83 9.09 -9.38 10.42
N VAL A 84 9.08 -8.19 9.82
CA VAL A 84 10.02 -7.08 10.09
C VAL A 84 10.01 -6.66 11.56
N SER A 85 8.90 -6.84 12.28
CA SER A 85 8.84 -6.58 13.74
C SER A 85 9.56 -7.68 14.53
N ASP A 86 9.40 -8.95 14.16
CA ASP A 86 10.13 -10.07 14.80
C ASP A 86 11.64 -9.98 14.55
N ALA A 87 12.06 -9.50 13.37
CA ALA A 87 13.45 -9.18 13.07
C ALA A 87 13.97 -8.01 13.91
N THR A 88 13.14 -6.99 14.12
CA THR A 88 13.42 -5.82 14.98
C THR A 88 13.62 -6.24 16.44
N ASP A 89 12.78 -7.15 16.94
CA ASP A 89 12.83 -7.61 18.32
C ASP A 89 13.94 -8.63 18.57
N ALA A 90 14.23 -9.50 17.59
CA ALA A 90 15.42 -10.34 17.62
C ALA A 90 16.71 -9.48 17.71
N LEU A 91 16.83 -8.43 16.88
CA LEU A 91 17.97 -7.51 16.92
C LEU A 91 18.12 -6.85 18.30
N ARG A 92 17.00 -6.36 18.88
CA ARG A 92 16.95 -5.70 20.19
C ARG A 92 17.60 -6.54 21.31
N GLU A 93 17.35 -7.85 21.28
CA GLU A 93 17.94 -8.81 22.21
C GLU A 93 19.43 -9.05 21.95
N TYR A 94 19.83 -9.32 20.70
CA TYR A 94 21.24 -9.55 20.37
C TYR A 94 22.15 -8.33 20.64
N LEU A 95 21.65 -7.10 20.42
CA LEU A 95 22.38 -5.88 20.81
C LEU A 95 22.63 -5.79 22.33
N SER A 96 21.82 -6.48 23.14
CA SER A 96 22.01 -6.59 24.60
C SER A 96 23.01 -7.71 24.96
N GLU A 97 23.05 -8.80 24.20
CA GLU A 97 24.03 -9.89 24.38
C GLU A 97 25.46 -9.47 24.04
N PHE A 98 25.65 -8.62 23.03
CA PHE A 98 26.96 -8.10 22.62
C PHE A 98 27.31 -6.73 23.21
N ASP A 99 26.55 -6.27 24.21
CA ASP A 99 26.78 -5.00 24.94
C ASP A 99 26.75 -3.72 24.06
N ILE A 100 26.20 -3.80 22.84
CA ILE A 100 26.24 -2.74 21.83
C ILE A 100 25.41 -1.52 22.23
N TRP A 101 24.42 -1.66 23.11
CA TRP A 101 23.71 -0.52 23.71
C TRP A 101 24.59 0.44 24.54
N LYS A 102 25.84 0.05 24.85
CA LYS A 102 26.85 0.91 25.51
C LYS A 102 27.77 1.64 24.51
N GLN A 103 27.68 1.34 23.21
CA GLN A 103 28.54 1.93 22.18
C GLN A 103 28.12 3.37 21.87
N ARG A 104 29.08 4.29 21.84
CA ARG A 104 28.85 5.71 21.56
C ARG A 104 28.47 5.97 20.10
N ARG A 105 28.88 5.09 19.18
CA ARG A 105 28.53 5.12 17.76
C ARG A 105 28.10 3.74 17.28
N ILE A 106 26.91 3.67 16.69
CA ILE A 106 26.36 2.44 16.09
C ILE A 106 26.04 2.76 14.62
N ILE A 107 26.71 2.07 13.71
CA ILE A 107 26.62 2.29 12.27
C ILE A 107 25.97 1.05 11.63
N PHE A 108 24.84 1.24 10.95
CA PHE A 108 24.13 0.18 10.27
C PHE A 108 24.35 0.27 8.75
N VAL A 109 24.88 -0.79 8.15
CA VAL A 109 25.02 -0.96 6.70
C VAL A 109 23.87 -1.84 6.22
N CYS A 110 22.87 -1.21 5.60
CA CYS A 110 21.55 -1.80 5.41
C CYS A 110 21.27 -2.09 3.94
N HIS A 111 21.02 -3.35 3.57
CA HIS A 111 20.56 -3.71 2.24
C HIS A 111 19.03 -3.80 2.19
N SER A 112 18.39 -3.11 1.24
CA SER A 112 17.00 -3.34 0.86
C SER A 112 16.04 -3.38 2.08
N MET A 113 15.41 -4.53 2.36
CA MET A 113 14.54 -4.76 3.51
C MET A 113 15.23 -4.57 4.88
N GLY A 114 16.54 -4.78 4.99
CA GLY A 114 17.31 -4.50 6.19
C GLY A 114 17.25 -3.03 6.61
N GLY A 115 17.16 -2.11 5.63
CA GLY A 115 16.94 -0.69 5.90
C GLY A 115 15.55 -0.37 6.46
N ILE A 116 14.56 -1.24 6.26
CA ILE A 116 13.24 -1.17 6.88
C ILE A 116 13.33 -1.65 8.33
N VAL A 117 13.98 -2.80 8.57
CA VAL A 117 14.21 -3.35 9.92
C VAL A 117 14.93 -2.33 10.80
N ILE A 118 15.99 -1.68 10.31
CA ILE A 118 16.74 -0.70 11.12
C ILE A 118 15.96 0.59 11.38
N ARG A 119 15.22 1.14 10.40
CA ARG A 119 14.33 2.29 10.66
C ARG A 119 13.24 1.92 11.68
N ARG A 120 12.63 0.74 11.56
CA ARG A 120 11.59 0.25 12.48
C ARG A 120 12.16 0.04 13.89
N PHE A 121 13.35 -0.53 14.00
CA PHE A 121 14.09 -0.65 15.25
C PHE A 121 14.35 0.70 15.91
N ILE A 122 14.81 1.71 15.16
CA ILE A 122 15.09 3.05 15.71
C ILE A 122 13.80 3.72 16.22
N VAL A 123 12.72 3.70 15.43
CA VAL A 123 11.41 4.25 15.87
C VAL A 123 10.88 3.50 17.10
N ALA A 124 10.90 2.16 17.08
CA ALA A 124 10.38 1.34 18.18
C ALA A 124 11.21 1.42 19.48
N ASN A 125 12.48 1.83 19.40
CA ASN A 125 13.37 1.97 20.55
C ASN A 125 13.76 3.43 20.85
N GLN A 126 13.08 4.42 20.25
CA GLN A 126 13.46 5.83 20.32
C GLN A 126 13.69 6.35 21.75
N ALA A 127 12.86 5.95 22.73
CA ALA A 127 13.02 6.36 24.12
C ALA A 127 14.27 5.75 24.80
N ARG A 128 14.66 4.52 24.44
CA ARG A 128 15.90 3.88 24.91
C ARG A 128 17.11 4.51 24.25
N LEU A 129 17.02 4.81 22.95
CA LEU A 129 18.08 5.45 22.17
C LEU A 129 18.31 6.90 22.62
N ALA A 130 17.26 7.66 22.95
CA ALA A 130 17.39 9.00 23.52
C ALA A 130 18.10 8.94 24.87
N LYS A 131 17.73 7.98 25.73
CA LYS A 131 18.37 7.78 27.05
C LYS A 131 19.85 7.36 26.98
N THR A 132 20.28 6.64 25.93
CA THR A 132 21.70 6.27 25.75
C THR A 132 22.47 7.22 24.81
N ASN A 133 21.77 8.14 24.14
CA ASN A 133 22.27 9.16 23.22
C ASN A 133 23.45 8.76 22.29
N PRO A 134 23.39 7.61 21.60
CA PRO A 134 24.45 7.20 20.68
C PRO A 134 24.35 7.99 19.37
N ILE A 135 25.48 8.13 18.66
CA ILE A 135 25.46 8.56 17.26
C ILE A 135 25.01 7.36 16.43
N LEU A 136 23.92 7.53 15.69
CA LEU A 136 23.34 6.50 14.82
C LEU A 136 23.69 6.80 13.37
N GLY A 137 24.54 5.98 12.77
CA GLY A 137 24.85 6.05 11.33
C GLY A 137 23.97 5.09 10.54
N LEU A 138 23.24 5.57 9.53
CA LEU A 138 22.51 4.72 8.58
C LEU A 138 23.12 4.82 7.18
N PHE A 139 23.83 3.78 6.76
CA PHE A 139 24.31 3.61 5.39
C PHE A 139 23.33 2.72 4.63
N LEU A 140 22.32 3.34 4.00
CA LEU A 140 21.22 2.65 3.33
C LEU A 140 21.62 2.31 1.89
N VAL A 141 21.53 1.04 1.50
CA VAL A 141 21.92 0.55 0.18
C VAL A 141 20.71 -0.09 -0.50
N ALA A 142 20.22 0.55 -1.56
CA ALA A 142 18.99 0.21 -2.27
C ALA A 142 17.79 -0.08 -1.34
N SER A 143 17.69 0.66 -0.22
CA SER A 143 16.60 0.51 0.76
C SER A 143 15.39 1.36 0.35
N PRO A 144 14.19 0.78 0.17
CA PRO A 144 13.02 1.53 -0.27
C PRO A 144 12.51 2.44 0.86
N SER A 145 12.39 3.72 0.56
CA SER A 145 12.04 4.75 1.54
C SER A 145 10.89 5.67 1.14
N LEU A 146 10.41 5.61 -0.11
CA LEU A 146 9.17 6.25 -0.60
C LEU A 146 8.48 5.37 -1.66
N GLY A 147 7.20 5.62 -1.93
CA GLY A 147 6.41 4.99 -2.99
C GLY A 147 4.92 5.16 -2.72
N SER A 148 4.05 4.63 -3.59
CA SER A 148 2.75 4.20 -3.08
C SER A 148 2.99 3.06 -2.08
N ARG A 149 2.15 2.98 -1.04
CA ARG A 149 2.37 2.21 0.22
C ARG A 149 2.99 0.83 0.01
N ASP A 150 2.60 0.18 -1.08
CA ASP A 150 2.97 -1.19 -1.40
C ASP A 150 3.79 -1.32 -2.70
N ALA A 151 3.58 -0.55 -3.78
CA ALA A 151 4.13 -0.86 -5.11
C ALA A 151 5.63 -1.18 -5.17
N ASN A 152 6.48 -0.37 -4.54
CA ASN A 152 7.93 -0.65 -4.51
C ASN A 152 8.26 -1.91 -3.69
N MET A 153 7.57 -2.14 -2.57
CA MET A 153 7.71 -3.38 -1.79
C MET A 153 7.20 -4.60 -2.58
N LEU A 154 5.99 -4.53 -3.14
CA LEU A 154 5.41 -5.54 -4.02
C LEU A 154 6.31 -5.83 -5.22
N SER A 155 7.08 -4.87 -5.73
CA SER A 155 8.06 -5.10 -6.81
C SER A 155 9.24 -5.97 -6.37
N ILE A 156 9.80 -5.73 -5.16
CA ILE A 156 10.82 -6.58 -4.53
C ILE A 156 10.25 -7.97 -4.27
N LEU A 157 9.04 -8.06 -3.72
CA LEU A 157 8.38 -9.31 -3.35
C LEU A 157 7.95 -10.13 -4.58
N SER A 158 7.52 -9.49 -5.67
CA SER A 158 7.18 -10.18 -6.92
C SER A 158 8.40 -10.80 -7.59
N TYR A 159 9.53 -10.08 -7.56
CA TYR A 159 10.83 -10.59 -8.00
C TYR A 159 11.29 -11.76 -7.11
N ALA A 160 11.21 -11.61 -5.78
CA ALA A 160 11.61 -12.63 -4.82
C ALA A 160 10.74 -13.91 -4.90
N PHE A 161 9.42 -13.75 -4.93
CA PHE A 161 8.45 -14.84 -4.78
C PHE A 161 7.80 -15.27 -6.11
N SER A 162 8.47 -14.99 -7.24
CA SER A 162 8.09 -15.48 -8.57
C SER A 162 6.61 -15.26 -8.91
N HIS A 163 6.15 -14.00 -8.83
CA HIS A 163 4.78 -13.56 -9.14
C HIS A 163 3.65 -14.21 -8.30
N SER A 164 3.96 -14.90 -7.20
CA SER A 164 2.94 -15.51 -6.34
C SER A 164 2.14 -14.46 -5.54
N GLN A 165 1.01 -14.01 -6.10
CA GLN A 165 0.10 -13.07 -5.45
C GLN A 165 -0.30 -13.51 -4.02
N ALA A 166 -0.47 -14.81 -3.77
CA ALA A 166 -0.79 -15.33 -2.45
C ALA A 166 0.38 -15.21 -1.44
N ALA A 167 1.64 -15.39 -1.88
CA ALA A 167 2.80 -15.13 -1.03
C ALA A 167 2.97 -13.63 -0.75
N ILE A 168 2.72 -12.79 -1.76
CA ILE A 168 2.78 -11.34 -1.69
C ILE A 168 1.73 -10.79 -0.69
N LEU A 169 0.47 -11.24 -0.78
CA LEU A 169 -0.61 -10.86 0.14
C LEU A 169 -0.30 -11.26 1.59
N ARG A 170 0.13 -12.51 1.82
CA ARG A 170 0.51 -13.00 3.16
C ARG A 170 1.70 -12.24 3.74
N PHE A 171 2.67 -11.85 2.90
CA PHE A 171 3.79 -11.03 3.34
C PHE A 171 3.33 -9.60 3.71
N SER A 172 2.49 -8.96 2.89
CA SER A 172 1.90 -7.63 3.16
C SER A 172 1.14 -7.62 4.49
N GLN A 173 0.24 -8.58 4.72
CA GLN A 173 -0.53 -8.75 5.96
C GLN A 173 0.34 -8.86 7.23
N SER A 174 1.57 -9.37 7.11
CA SER A 174 2.45 -9.61 8.27
C SER A 174 3.34 -8.42 8.67
N ASN A 175 3.39 -7.33 7.89
CA ASN A 175 4.43 -6.32 8.01
C ASN A 175 3.93 -4.89 8.26
N THR A 176 4.77 -4.07 8.90
CA THR A 176 4.51 -2.62 9.06
C THR A 176 4.77 -1.89 7.74
N THR A 177 3.86 -1.00 7.36
CA THR A 177 3.94 -0.22 6.11
C THR A 177 5.17 0.66 5.99
N LEU A 178 5.66 0.81 4.76
CA LEU A 178 6.69 1.78 4.41
C LEU A 178 6.28 3.24 4.68
N ASP A 179 5.04 3.65 4.41
CA ASP A 179 4.61 5.05 4.57
C ASP A 179 4.44 5.46 6.03
N ASP A 180 3.85 4.58 6.85
CA ASP A 180 3.73 4.79 8.29
C ASP A 180 5.13 4.83 8.92
N LEU A 181 6.03 3.90 8.54
CA LEU A 181 7.43 3.95 8.96
C LEU A 181 8.18 5.17 8.43
N HIS A 182 7.94 5.60 7.19
CA HIS A 182 8.58 6.76 6.59
C HIS A 182 8.21 8.02 7.36
N ARG A 183 6.91 8.23 7.61
CA ARG A 183 6.39 9.36 8.38
C ARG A 183 6.99 9.35 9.80
N ASP A 184 6.88 8.22 10.50
CA ASP A 184 7.31 8.14 11.90
C ASP A 184 8.84 8.34 12.02
N PHE A 185 9.62 7.82 11.06
CA PHE A 185 11.06 8.04 10.97
C PHE A 185 11.43 9.46 10.52
N ARG A 186 10.65 10.09 9.62
CA ARG A 186 10.82 11.52 9.26
C ARG A 186 10.58 12.41 10.47
N THR A 187 9.44 12.26 11.15
CA THR A 187 9.16 13.00 12.39
C THR A 187 10.27 12.81 13.42
N LEU A 188 10.85 11.62 13.54
CA LEU A 188 11.99 11.36 14.41
C LEU A 188 13.28 12.07 13.97
N LEU A 189 13.63 12.07 12.68
CA LEU A 189 14.74 12.85 12.12
C LEU A 189 14.54 14.36 12.35
N ASP A 190 13.37 14.87 11.97
CA ASP A 190 13.02 16.29 11.99
C ASP A 190 12.95 16.82 13.43
N SER A 191 12.55 15.99 14.39
CA SER A 191 12.53 16.31 15.84
C SER A 191 13.93 16.54 16.45
N LYS A 192 14.98 15.97 15.84
CA LYS A 192 16.37 15.97 16.34
C LYS A 192 16.56 15.41 17.76
N ILE A 193 15.58 14.67 18.29
CA ILE A 193 15.67 13.97 19.60
C ILE A 193 16.77 12.90 19.58
N LEU A 194 17.05 12.30 18.41
CA LEU A 194 18.14 11.34 18.22
C LEU A 194 19.21 11.90 17.29
N ARG A 195 20.48 11.61 17.62
CA ARG A 195 21.67 12.02 16.84
C ARG A 195 21.90 11.08 15.66
N ILE A 196 21.00 11.16 14.67
CA ILE A 196 21.01 10.34 13.45
C ILE A 196 21.76 11.06 12.31
N VAL A 197 22.66 10.34 11.66
CA VAL A 197 23.32 10.73 10.40
C VAL A 197 23.23 9.57 9.41
N GLY A 198 23.31 9.83 8.11
CA GLY A 198 23.15 8.77 7.12
C GLY A 198 23.60 9.13 5.72
N ARG A 199 23.63 8.12 4.85
CA ARG A 199 23.90 8.23 3.42
C ARG A 199 23.12 7.14 2.69
N GLU A 200 22.63 7.44 1.49
CA GLU A 200 21.82 6.52 0.69
C GLU A 200 22.54 6.17 -0.63
N LEU A 201 22.55 4.88 -1.00
CA LEU A 201 23.18 4.35 -2.20
C LEU A 201 22.12 3.76 -3.13
N ILE A 202 22.18 4.16 -4.40
CA ILE A 202 21.17 3.89 -5.43
C ILE A 202 21.74 2.94 -6.49
N GLU A 203 20.96 1.94 -6.91
CA GLU A 203 21.35 1.05 -8.03
C GLU A 203 21.34 1.79 -9.39
N ASP A 204 22.24 1.37 -10.29
CA ASP A 204 22.40 1.97 -11.62
C ASP A 204 21.73 1.18 -12.73
N ARG A 205 21.64 -0.14 -12.58
CA ARG A 205 21.12 -1.07 -13.57
C ARG A 205 19.97 -1.91 -13.02
N PRO A 206 19.05 -2.35 -13.88
CA PRO A 206 18.12 -3.42 -13.55
C PRO A 206 18.83 -4.77 -13.32
N ILE A 207 18.21 -5.65 -12.54
CA ILE A 207 18.67 -7.04 -12.37
C ILE A 207 18.45 -7.83 -13.68
N ARG A 208 19.42 -8.71 -14.01
CA ARG A 208 19.29 -9.73 -15.07
C ARG A 208 18.52 -10.97 -14.58
N ILE A 209 17.24 -11.07 -14.91
CA ILE A 209 16.50 -12.34 -14.83
C ILE A 209 16.99 -13.27 -15.97
N LYS A 210 16.98 -14.60 -15.76
CA LYS A 210 17.58 -15.58 -16.69
C LYS A 210 16.86 -15.66 -18.05
N ARG A 211 17.32 -14.84 -19.00
CA ARG A 211 17.60 -15.18 -20.40
C ARG A 211 16.64 -16.18 -21.08
N LEU A 212 15.38 -15.77 -21.28
CA LEU A 212 14.56 -16.30 -22.39
C LEU A 212 13.81 -15.22 -23.18
N PHE A 213 13.34 -14.14 -22.54
CA PHE A 213 12.56 -13.07 -23.21
C PHE A 213 13.12 -11.63 -23.06
N GLY A 214 14.38 -11.47 -22.66
CA GLY A 214 15.09 -10.18 -22.74
C GLY A 214 14.62 -9.07 -21.79
N LEU A 215 13.69 -9.36 -20.87
CA LEU A 215 13.24 -8.43 -19.83
C LEU A 215 14.31 -8.16 -18.78
N TRP A 216 14.35 -6.92 -18.30
CA TRP A 216 15.14 -6.46 -17.17
C TRP A 216 14.18 -5.82 -16.14
N ARG A 217 14.61 -5.60 -14.89
CA ARG A 217 13.82 -4.86 -13.87
C ARG A 217 14.71 -4.16 -12.84
N GLN A 218 14.59 -2.84 -12.67
CA GLN A 218 15.13 -2.13 -11.50
C GLN A 218 14.18 -2.34 -10.31
N VAL A 219 14.71 -2.59 -9.11
CA VAL A 219 13.93 -3.16 -8.00
C VAL A 219 13.58 -2.12 -6.92
N VAL A 220 14.37 -1.06 -6.75
CA VAL A 220 13.99 0.12 -5.98
C VAL A 220 14.22 1.38 -6.81
N GLU A 221 13.19 2.23 -6.88
CA GLU A 221 13.25 3.48 -7.63
C GLU A 221 14.29 4.46 -7.03
N PRO A 222 15.08 5.16 -7.86
CA PRO A 222 16.01 6.18 -7.40
C PRO A 222 15.44 7.21 -6.40
N PHE A 223 14.21 7.69 -6.58
CA PHE A 223 13.58 8.61 -5.62
C PHE A 223 13.11 7.94 -4.32
N SER A 224 12.93 6.60 -4.34
CA SER A 224 12.67 5.78 -3.15
C SER A 224 13.96 5.50 -2.37
N ALA A 225 15.09 5.39 -3.05
CA ALA A 225 16.41 5.15 -2.45
C ALA A 225 17.19 6.44 -2.10
N SER A 226 16.51 7.58 -1.96
CA SER A 226 17.11 8.90 -1.67
C SER A 226 16.18 9.81 -0.86
N ALA A 227 15.53 9.29 0.18
CA ALA A 227 14.38 9.96 0.81
C ALA A 227 14.70 10.78 2.07
N TYR A 228 15.92 10.67 2.62
CA TYR A 228 16.27 11.18 3.94
C TYR A 228 17.52 12.07 3.94
N PHE A 229 18.64 11.62 3.37
CA PHE A 229 19.95 12.20 3.64
C PHE A 229 20.48 13.04 2.46
N HIS A 230 20.47 14.36 2.64
CA HIS A 230 20.76 15.36 1.60
C HIS A 230 21.81 16.41 2.03
N GLY A 231 22.51 16.18 3.15
CA GLY A 231 23.54 17.10 3.65
C GLY A 231 24.84 17.04 2.83
N GLU A 232 25.59 18.13 2.85
CA GLU A 232 26.89 18.25 2.19
C GLU A 232 27.87 17.14 2.65
N GLY A 233 28.45 16.42 1.70
CA GLY A 233 29.29 15.24 1.92
C GLY A 233 28.54 13.91 2.13
N TYR A 234 27.22 13.95 2.33
CA TYR A 234 26.34 12.80 2.61
C TYR A 234 25.34 12.50 1.48
N GLU A 235 25.54 13.09 0.30
CA GLU A 235 24.61 13.07 -0.82
C GLU A 235 24.31 11.64 -1.30
N PRO A 236 23.06 11.38 -1.77
CA PRO A 236 22.68 10.09 -2.33
C PRO A 236 23.55 9.71 -3.53
N LEU A 237 24.13 8.50 -3.51
CA LEU A 237 25.16 8.08 -4.44
C LEU A 237 24.68 6.93 -5.34
N LYS A 238 24.49 7.21 -6.63
CA LYS A 238 24.24 6.16 -7.63
C LYS A 238 25.54 5.38 -7.90
N ILE A 239 25.49 4.05 -7.81
CA ILE A 239 26.68 3.18 -7.93
C ILE A 239 26.77 2.60 -9.35
N PRO A 240 27.69 3.10 -10.21
CA PRO A 240 27.71 2.77 -11.64
C PRO A 240 27.81 1.27 -11.91
N GLY A 241 26.98 0.81 -12.82
CA GLY A 241 26.93 -0.56 -13.32
C GLY A 241 26.35 -1.62 -12.38
N SER A 242 25.93 -1.25 -11.17
CA SER A 242 25.38 -2.18 -10.18
C SER A 242 23.86 -2.31 -10.24
N ASP A 243 23.36 -3.50 -9.95
CA ASP A 243 21.95 -3.82 -9.73
C ASP A 243 21.67 -4.08 -8.24
N HIS A 244 20.40 -4.18 -7.85
CA HIS A 244 19.94 -4.43 -6.47
C HIS A 244 20.67 -5.57 -5.72
N SER A 245 21.18 -6.57 -6.43
CA SER A 245 21.93 -7.71 -5.85
C SER A 245 23.45 -7.53 -5.89
N SER A 246 23.99 -6.72 -6.82
CA SER A 246 25.43 -6.47 -6.97
C SER A 246 25.93 -5.16 -6.36
N ILE A 247 25.02 -4.22 -6.06
CA ILE A 247 25.34 -2.97 -5.35
C ILE A 247 25.98 -3.23 -3.98
N VAL A 248 25.55 -4.31 -3.30
CA VAL A 248 26.11 -4.78 -2.02
C VAL A 248 27.30 -5.73 -2.15
N LYS A 249 27.85 -5.91 -3.36
CA LYS A 249 28.93 -6.86 -3.67
C LYS A 249 30.14 -6.17 -4.33
N PRO A 250 30.81 -5.22 -3.61
CA PRO A 250 32.04 -4.61 -4.10
C PRO A 250 33.11 -5.67 -4.38
N LEU A 251 33.70 -5.63 -5.56
CA LEU A 251 34.72 -6.60 -6.00
C LEU A 251 36.12 -6.32 -5.41
N SER A 252 36.31 -5.19 -4.75
CA SER A 252 37.58 -4.73 -4.18
C SER A 252 37.38 -3.55 -3.21
N ARG A 253 38.41 -3.23 -2.41
CA ARG A 253 38.48 -2.01 -1.59
C ARG A 253 38.40 -0.70 -2.41
N THR A 254 38.74 -0.76 -3.71
CA THR A 254 38.64 0.38 -4.64
C THR A 254 37.25 0.57 -5.25
N ALA A 255 36.28 -0.29 -4.95
CA ALA A 255 34.91 -0.14 -5.43
C ALA A 255 34.22 1.09 -4.82
N LEU A 256 33.46 1.85 -5.62
CA LEU A 256 32.90 3.14 -5.23
C LEU A 256 32.00 3.08 -3.99
N GLN A 257 31.17 2.04 -3.86
CA GLN A 257 30.31 1.83 -2.69
C GLN A 257 31.12 1.58 -1.42
N HIS A 258 32.25 0.87 -1.53
CA HIS A 258 33.14 0.60 -0.40
C HIS A 258 33.87 1.87 0.04
N GLN A 259 34.42 2.63 -0.90
CA GLN A 259 35.03 3.93 -0.62
C GLN A 259 34.02 4.96 -0.07
N ALA A 260 32.73 4.85 -0.41
CA ALA A 260 31.68 5.66 0.20
C ALA A 260 31.40 5.24 1.66
N LEU A 261 31.40 3.94 1.96
CA LEU A 261 31.25 3.42 3.33
C LEU A 261 32.43 3.83 4.23
N VAL A 262 33.67 3.65 3.77
CA VAL A 262 34.88 4.03 4.54
C VAL A 262 34.88 5.52 4.87
N ARG A 263 34.54 6.39 3.89
CA ARG A 263 34.40 7.84 4.13
C ARG A 263 33.29 8.17 5.13
N PHE A 264 32.12 7.53 5.00
CA PHE A 264 31.00 7.73 5.93
C PHE A 264 31.35 7.31 7.37
N VAL A 265 32.02 6.16 7.55
CA VAL A 265 32.52 5.72 8.86
C VAL A 265 33.50 6.76 9.43
N ARG A 266 34.48 7.21 8.65
CA ARG A 266 35.44 8.25 9.09
C ARG A 266 34.74 9.53 9.55
N GLN A 267 33.85 10.08 8.73
CA GLN A 267 33.14 11.32 9.06
C GLN A 267 32.27 11.17 10.34
N SER A 268 31.70 9.99 10.59
CA SER A 268 30.96 9.72 11.83
C SER A 268 31.82 9.73 13.11
N LEU A 269 33.13 9.49 12.99
CA LEU A 269 34.07 9.61 14.11
C LEU A 269 34.27 11.08 14.53
N GLU A 270 34.18 12.00 13.57
CA GLU A 270 34.58 13.41 13.70
C GLU A 270 33.49 14.31 14.34
N MET A 271 32.24 13.84 14.50
CA MET A 271 31.10 14.67 14.96
C MET A 271 30.79 14.55 16.48
N GLY A 272 30.72 15.70 17.17
CA GLY A 272 30.43 15.82 18.62
C GLY A 272 29.03 16.36 18.99
N PHE A 273 28.91 16.79 20.26
CA PHE A 273 27.84 17.62 20.88
C PHE A 273 26.44 17.04 21.21
N GLY A 274 25.92 17.40 22.40
CA GLY A 274 24.49 17.70 22.67
C GLY A 274 23.63 16.68 23.43
N GLU A 275 22.93 17.12 24.50
CA GLU A 275 21.79 16.45 25.17
C GLU A 275 20.54 17.36 25.19
N PRO A 276 19.31 16.83 25.02
CA PRO A 276 18.03 17.57 25.11
C PRO A 276 17.16 17.23 26.35
N ASP A 277 16.11 18.04 26.63
CA ASP A 277 15.17 17.92 27.77
C ASP A 277 13.68 17.82 27.31
N HIS A 278 12.78 17.29 28.15
CA HIS A 278 11.39 16.88 27.79
C HIS A 278 10.35 17.00 28.93
N ARG A 279 9.10 17.46 28.64
CA ARG A 279 7.89 17.27 29.49
C ARG A 279 6.54 17.17 28.70
N PRO A 280 5.49 16.45 29.19
CA PRO A 280 4.19 16.23 28.51
C PRO A 280 2.91 16.74 29.27
N VAL A 281 1.69 16.52 28.71
CA VAL A 281 0.34 16.94 29.24
C VAL A 281 -0.78 15.91 28.90
N VAL A 282 -1.97 15.92 29.57
CA VAL A 282 -3.11 14.94 29.50
C VAL A 282 -4.53 15.63 29.50
N ARG A 283 -5.65 14.91 29.19
CA ARG A 283 -7.08 15.35 29.14
C ARG A 283 -8.11 14.19 29.41
N ASP A 284 -9.42 14.51 29.63
CA ASP A 284 -10.65 13.63 29.65
C ASP A 284 -11.94 14.45 29.20
N GLN A 285 -12.95 14.00 28.40
CA GLN A 285 -14.20 13.16 28.58
C GLN A 285 -15.36 13.75 29.45
N GLU A 286 -16.70 13.61 29.26
CA GLU A 286 -17.72 13.25 28.18
C GLU A 286 -19.18 13.60 28.71
N SER A 287 -20.44 13.36 28.23
CA SER A 287 -21.28 12.78 27.10
C SER A 287 -22.74 13.42 27.23
N ALA A 288 -23.97 13.11 26.71
CA ALA A 288 -24.79 12.27 25.76
C ALA A 288 -26.23 12.95 25.63
N GLY A 289 -27.37 12.56 24.99
CA GLY A 289 -27.90 11.49 24.08
C GLY A 289 -29.49 11.42 24.03
N SER A 290 -30.14 10.82 22.99
CA SER A 290 -31.56 10.26 22.90
C SER A 290 -32.87 11.13 22.87
N GLN A 291 -34.07 10.75 22.31
CA GLN A 291 -34.57 9.59 21.48
C GLN A 291 -36.02 9.76 20.84
N VAL A 292 -36.51 8.73 20.09
CA VAL A 292 -37.92 8.31 19.72
C VAL A 292 -38.48 8.61 18.29
N THR A 293 -39.40 7.77 17.77
CA THR A 293 -39.64 7.41 16.33
C THR A 293 -41.11 7.08 15.92
N ARG A 294 -41.41 7.01 14.59
CA ARG A 294 -42.16 5.96 13.82
C ARG A 294 -42.73 6.44 12.45
N GLU A 295 -43.16 5.62 11.44
CA GLU A 295 -42.74 4.31 10.87
C GLU A 295 -43.75 3.84 9.76
N THR A 296 -43.32 3.37 8.57
CA THR A 296 -44.08 2.45 7.67
C THR A 296 -43.19 1.87 6.54
N THR A 297 -43.62 0.80 5.86
CA THR A 297 -42.72 -0.24 5.31
C THR A 297 -42.75 -0.50 3.79
N THR A 298 -41.65 -1.04 3.27
CA THR A 298 -41.57 -1.88 2.05
C THR A 298 -40.68 -3.11 2.32
N VAL A 299 -40.40 -3.99 1.33
CA VAL A 299 -39.72 -5.29 1.58
C VAL A 299 -38.20 -5.12 1.70
N GLU A 300 -37.63 -5.51 2.84
CA GLU A 300 -36.25 -5.21 3.26
C GLU A 300 -35.28 -6.42 3.28
N PRO A 301 -33.96 -6.17 3.32
CA PRO A 301 -32.94 -7.14 3.76
C PRO A 301 -33.14 -7.58 5.24
N PRO A 302 -32.39 -8.58 5.76
CA PRO A 302 -32.45 -8.96 7.17
C PRO A 302 -32.18 -7.74 8.09
N PRO A 303 -33.05 -7.48 9.09
CA PRO A 303 -33.01 -6.22 9.83
C PRO A 303 -31.80 -6.13 10.77
N LEU A 304 -31.12 -4.98 10.71
CA LEU A 304 -30.02 -4.59 11.58
C LEU A 304 -30.45 -4.64 13.06
N ARG A 305 -29.61 -5.17 13.95
CA ARG A 305 -29.81 -4.99 15.40
C ARG A 305 -29.32 -3.60 15.78
N LEU A 306 -30.21 -2.61 15.65
CA LEU A 306 -29.91 -1.21 15.98
C LEU A 306 -29.40 -1.06 17.42
N GLY A 307 -28.14 -0.63 17.55
CA GLY A 307 -27.62 -0.04 18.78
C GLY A 307 -28.23 1.33 19.05
N PRO A 308 -28.05 1.89 20.26
CA PRO A 308 -28.56 3.21 20.60
C PRO A 308 -27.83 4.31 19.81
N ASP A 309 -28.62 5.18 19.17
CA ASP A 309 -28.22 6.44 18.51
C ASP A 309 -26.94 6.39 17.65
N ASN A 310 -27.03 5.72 16.49
CA ASN A 310 -25.98 5.66 15.45
C ASN A 310 -25.30 7.01 15.14
N GLY A 311 -26.02 8.14 15.26
CA GLY A 311 -25.44 9.48 15.06
C GLY A 311 -24.51 9.94 16.18
N THR A 312 -24.79 9.56 17.44
CA THR A 312 -23.87 9.78 18.57
C THR A 312 -22.66 8.87 18.44
N VAL A 313 -22.87 7.60 18.08
CA VAL A 313 -21.79 6.63 17.86
C VAL A 313 -20.87 7.04 16.70
N PHE A 314 -21.42 7.62 15.63
CA PHE A 314 -20.64 8.21 14.54
C PHE A 314 -19.78 9.39 15.00
N GLN A 315 -20.33 10.27 15.85
CA GLN A 315 -19.55 11.33 16.48
C GLN A 315 -18.45 10.76 17.39
N SER A 316 -18.72 9.70 18.15
CA SER A 316 -17.72 9.00 18.97
C SER A 316 -16.59 8.39 18.14
N ALA A 317 -16.89 7.79 16.98
CA ALA A 317 -15.88 7.19 16.09
C ALA A 317 -14.94 8.25 15.48
N LEU A 318 -15.45 9.45 15.15
CA LEU A 318 -14.65 10.57 14.68
C LEU A 318 -13.96 11.35 15.83
N SER A 319 -14.55 11.40 17.03
CA SER A 319 -14.01 12.17 18.17
C SER A 319 -12.74 11.56 18.78
N VAL A 320 -12.40 10.30 18.44
CA VAL A 320 -11.09 9.68 18.75
C VAL A 320 -9.92 10.54 18.23
N LYS A 321 -10.15 11.43 17.25
CA LYS A 321 -9.18 12.47 16.84
C LYS A 321 -9.70 13.91 16.80
N LEU A 322 -10.99 14.17 16.55
CA LEU A 322 -11.59 15.52 16.52
C LEU A 322 -11.66 16.16 17.92
N THR A 323 -10.49 16.36 18.53
CA THR A 323 -10.27 16.66 19.95
C THR A 323 -10.41 18.16 20.26
N SER A 324 -11.44 18.79 19.71
CA SER A 324 -11.72 20.23 19.85
C SER A 324 -13.22 20.60 19.81
N GLY A 325 -14.13 19.62 19.83
CA GLY A 325 -15.57 19.88 19.73
C GLY A 325 -16.05 20.16 18.31
N THR A 326 -15.26 19.80 17.30
CA THR A 326 -15.63 19.83 15.88
C THR A 326 -16.75 18.83 15.59
N THR A 327 -18.00 19.30 15.62
CA THR A 327 -19.10 18.63 14.89
C THR A 327 -18.84 18.76 13.39
N MET A 328 -19.38 17.83 12.58
CA MET A 328 -19.51 18.07 11.14
C MET A 328 -20.22 19.42 10.89
N PRO A 329 -19.81 20.19 9.87
CA PRO A 329 -20.47 21.45 9.55
C PRO A 329 -21.93 21.20 9.15
N SER A 330 -22.84 22.09 9.57
CA SER A 330 -24.16 22.19 8.95
C SER A 330 -24.03 22.73 7.51
N ASP A 331 -25.08 22.54 6.71
CA ASP A 331 -25.13 23.09 5.35
C ASP A 331 -24.94 24.62 5.34
N ASP A 332 -25.45 25.31 6.37
CA ASP A 332 -25.31 26.75 6.62
C ASP A 332 -23.92 27.19 7.14
N ALA A 333 -23.01 26.26 7.45
CA ALA A 333 -21.71 26.62 8.01
C ALA A 333 -20.87 27.45 7.02
N ASN A 334 -20.13 28.44 7.54
CA ASN A 334 -19.35 29.33 6.70
C ASN A 334 -18.19 28.59 5.97
N LEU A 335 -17.73 29.22 4.88
CA LEU A 335 -16.74 28.64 3.98
C LEU A 335 -15.43 28.24 4.69
N GLU A 336 -14.95 29.11 5.57
CA GLU A 336 -13.71 28.93 6.32
C GLU A 336 -13.80 27.71 7.25
N ARG A 337 -14.90 27.59 8.01
CA ARG A 337 -15.10 26.45 8.91
C ARG A 337 -15.31 25.13 8.16
N LYS A 338 -16.00 25.15 7.01
CA LYS A 338 -16.08 23.97 6.13
C LYS A 338 -14.69 23.53 5.63
N ALA A 339 -13.83 24.49 5.27
CA ALA A 339 -12.48 24.23 4.78
C ALA A 339 -11.50 23.75 5.88
N GLU A 340 -11.57 24.31 7.09
CA GLU A 340 -10.83 23.81 8.26
C GLU A 340 -11.13 22.32 8.51
N ILE A 341 -12.42 21.96 8.60
CA ILE A 341 -12.86 20.61 8.93
C ILE A 341 -12.50 19.64 7.80
N ALA A 342 -12.67 20.05 6.54
CA ALA A 342 -12.23 19.24 5.41
C ALA A 342 -10.71 18.97 5.45
N LEU A 343 -9.89 19.99 5.77
CA LEU A 343 -8.43 19.84 5.85
C LEU A 343 -7.99 18.97 7.03
N GLU A 344 -8.65 19.10 8.19
CA GLU A 344 -8.43 18.26 9.39
C GLU A 344 -8.76 16.79 9.08
N LEU A 345 -9.96 16.51 8.57
CA LEU A 345 -10.40 15.17 8.22
C LEU A 345 -9.55 14.52 7.10
N ARG A 346 -9.09 15.30 6.10
CA ARG A 346 -8.21 14.78 5.02
C ARG A 346 -6.79 14.47 5.51
N ALA A 347 -6.35 15.04 6.63
CA ALA A 347 -5.12 14.62 7.32
C ALA A 347 -5.26 13.30 8.10
N GLY A 348 -6.50 12.81 8.28
CA GLY A 348 -6.85 11.57 8.95
C GLY A 348 -6.53 10.28 8.17
N ARG A 349 -7.19 9.18 8.56
CA ARG A 349 -7.14 7.84 7.94
C ARG A 349 -8.31 7.64 6.96
N MET A 350 -8.56 6.39 6.57
CA MET A 350 -9.45 6.02 5.46
C MET A 350 -10.85 6.65 5.58
N ILE A 351 -11.59 6.42 6.67
CA ILE A 351 -12.96 6.94 6.78
C ILE A 351 -12.99 8.47 6.91
N GLU A 352 -12.03 9.06 7.64
CA GLU A 352 -11.89 10.51 7.83
C GLU A 352 -11.67 11.22 6.47
N ARG A 353 -10.77 10.67 5.65
CA ARG A 353 -10.46 11.16 4.29
C ARG A 353 -11.63 11.06 3.33
N MET A 354 -12.43 9.99 3.43
CA MET A 354 -13.65 9.85 2.67
C MET A 354 -14.67 10.92 3.09
N PHE A 355 -14.91 11.14 4.39
CA PHE A 355 -15.80 12.23 4.82
C PHE A 355 -15.34 13.63 4.41
N ALA A 356 -14.03 13.91 4.44
CA ALA A 356 -13.48 15.15 3.90
C ALA A 356 -13.79 15.32 2.40
N SER A 357 -13.65 14.25 1.63
CA SER A 357 -14.01 14.18 0.21
C SER A 357 -15.52 14.35 -0.02
N ALA A 358 -16.38 13.80 0.83
CA ALA A 358 -17.83 13.92 0.71
C ALA A 358 -18.28 15.37 0.94
N LEU A 359 -17.77 15.99 2.00
CA LEU A 359 -18.01 17.39 2.34
C LEU A 359 -17.64 18.33 1.19
N VAL A 360 -16.52 18.09 0.51
CA VAL A 360 -16.11 18.93 -0.64
C VAL A 360 -16.86 18.57 -1.92
N LYS A 361 -17.22 17.29 -2.15
CA LYS A 361 -17.97 16.86 -3.35
C LYS A 361 -19.41 17.35 -3.36
N ASN A 362 -20.08 17.31 -2.20
CA ASN A 362 -21.53 17.51 -2.08
C ASN A 362 -21.94 18.96 -1.78
N ASP A 363 -20.99 19.84 -1.40
CA ASP A 363 -21.25 21.27 -1.24
C ASP A 363 -21.57 21.96 -2.58
N VAL A 364 -22.33 23.07 -2.51
CA VAL A 364 -22.72 23.89 -3.66
C VAL A 364 -21.55 24.56 -4.38
N ASN A 365 -20.40 24.73 -3.73
CA ASN A 365 -19.19 25.33 -4.31
C ASN A 365 -17.89 24.61 -3.88
N PRO A 366 -17.60 23.42 -4.46
CA PRO A 366 -16.37 22.66 -4.19
C PRO A 366 -15.09 23.46 -4.43
N THR A 367 -15.10 24.34 -5.44
CA THR A 367 -14.00 25.25 -5.79
C THR A 367 -13.62 26.17 -4.62
N ALA A 368 -14.62 26.75 -3.95
CA ALA A 368 -14.37 27.64 -2.82
C ALA A 368 -13.78 26.90 -1.62
N ILE A 369 -14.32 25.72 -1.25
CA ILE A 369 -13.81 24.94 -0.12
C ILE A 369 -12.38 24.48 -0.39
N PHE A 370 -12.08 24.00 -1.60
CA PHE A 370 -10.72 23.62 -1.99
C PHE A 370 -9.73 24.79 -1.88
N MET A 371 -10.08 25.98 -2.41
CA MET A 371 -9.18 27.15 -2.34
C MET A 371 -9.00 27.68 -0.92
N ALA A 372 -10.04 27.66 -0.09
CA ALA A 372 -9.92 27.98 1.33
C ALA A 372 -9.03 26.97 2.07
N ALA A 373 -9.17 25.67 1.81
CA ALA A 373 -8.33 24.62 2.41
C ALA A 373 -6.86 24.75 1.96
N ALA A 374 -6.61 25.10 0.69
CA ALA A 374 -5.27 25.41 0.19
C ALA A 374 -4.69 26.69 0.83
N GLY A 375 -5.53 27.68 1.16
CA GLY A 375 -5.15 28.87 1.92
C GLY A 375 -4.83 28.59 3.40
N LEU A 376 -5.41 27.54 3.98
CA LEU A 376 -5.14 27.08 5.35
C LEU A 376 -3.94 26.14 5.44
N ALA A 377 -3.64 25.36 4.38
CA ALA A 377 -2.56 24.39 4.35
C ALA A 377 -1.18 25.01 4.67
N SER A 378 -0.45 24.37 5.58
CA SER A 378 0.82 24.84 6.16
C SER A 378 2.00 23.91 5.86
N SER A 379 1.79 22.87 5.04
CA SER A 379 2.83 21.89 4.68
C SER A 379 2.63 21.34 3.26
N GLU A 380 3.73 20.95 2.62
CA GLU A 380 3.74 20.31 1.29
C GLU A 380 2.77 19.11 1.22
N ARG A 381 2.81 18.27 2.26
CA ARG A 381 1.95 17.08 2.41
C ARG A 381 0.45 17.40 2.49
N GLN A 382 0.04 18.55 3.04
CA GLN A 382 -1.37 18.94 3.07
C GLN A 382 -1.88 19.28 1.66
N PHE A 383 -1.06 19.92 0.82
CA PHE A 383 -1.39 20.16 -0.59
C PHE A 383 -1.52 18.84 -1.38
N GLU A 384 -0.61 17.88 -1.21
CA GLU A 384 -0.74 16.53 -1.80
C GLU A 384 -2.06 15.84 -1.41
N LEU A 385 -2.51 15.98 -0.17
CA LEU A 385 -3.73 15.34 0.34
C LEU A 385 -5.05 15.92 -0.20
N ILE A 386 -5.10 17.24 -0.47
CA ILE A 386 -6.30 17.93 -0.99
C ILE A 386 -6.34 18.06 -2.51
N ALA A 387 -5.20 17.92 -3.21
CA ALA A 387 -5.14 18.01 -4.67
C ALA A 387 -6.13 17.10 -5.44
N PRO A 388 -6.48 15.87 -4.97
CA PRO A 388 -7.52 15.06 -5.61
C PRO A 388 -8.91 15.71 -5.68
N TRP A 389 -9.20 16.76 -4.90
CA TRP A 389 -10.47 17.49 -4.96
C TRP A 389 -10.60 18.40 -6.19
N LEU A 390 -9.48 18.74 -6.86
CA LEU A 390 -9.48 19.47 -8.14
C LEU A 390 -10.33 18.77 -9.21
N ARG A 391 -10.61 17.46 -9.07
CA ARG A 391 -11.50 16.73 -9.98
C ARG A 391 -12.97 17.18 -9.93
N TRP A 392 -13.42 17.84 -8.87
CA TRP A 392 -14.77 18.44 -8.78
C TRP A 392 -14.81 19.94 -9.13
N VAL A 393 -13.65 20.62 -9.08
CA VAL A 393 -13.49 22.03 -9.45
C VAL A 393 -13.78 22.24 -10.94
N ARG A 394 -14.64 23.21 -11.30
CA ARG A 394 -15.13 23.38 -12.68
C ARG A 394 -14.29 24.32 -13.57
N ASP A 395 -13.33 25.05 -13.00
CA ASP A 395 -12.43 25.94 -13.75
C ASP A 395 -10.99 25.40 -13.72
N ASN A 396 -10.34 25.40 -14.88
CA ASN A 396 -8.94 25.02 -15.03
C ASN A 396 -7.99 26.05 -14.38
N ARG A 397 -8.39 27.33 -14.30
CA ARG A 397 -7.59 28.41 -13.69
C ARG A 397 -7.31 28.18 -12.21
N THR A 398 -8.24 27.57 -11.49
CA THR A 398 -8.08 27.26 -10.06
C THR A 398 -6.86 26.37 -9.78
N ALA A 399 -6.46 25.50 -10.72
CA ALA A 399 -5.23 24.72 -10.58
C ALA A 399 -3.96 25.57 -10.71
N GLU A 400 -4.00 26.63 -11.52
CA GLU A 400 -2.91 27.59 -11.72
C GLU A 400 -2.80 28.52 -10.50
N GLU A 401 -3.94 28.98 -9.98
CA GLU A 401 -4.03 29.75 -8.73
C GLU A 401 -3.56 28.95 -7.52
N ALA A 402 -3.98 27.68 -7.39
CA ALA A 402 -3.52 26.78 -6.34
C ALA A 402 -2.02 26.46 -6.45
N ALA A 403 -1.49 26.30 -7.67
CA ALA A 403 -0.05 26.15 -7.91
C ALA A 403 0.73 27.38 -7.45
N LYS A 404 0.25 28.58 -7.76
CA LYS A 404 0.86 29.84 -7.31
C LYS A 404 0.81 29.97 -5.78
N LEU A 405 -0.35 29.73 -5.18
CA LEU A 405 -0.56 29.79 -3.72
C LEU A 405 0.33 28.78 -2.96
N PHE A 406 0.50 27.58 -3.52
CA PHE A 406 1.42 26.55 -3.04
C PHE A 406 2.87 27.04 -3.01
N GLU A 407 3.35 27.61 -4.13
CA GLU A 407 4.71 28.14 -4.23
C GLU A 407 4.98 29.33 -3.29
N GLU A 408 4.07 30.30 -3.26
CA GLU A 408 4.21 31.53 -2.46
C GLU A 408 4.21 31.23 -0.95
N ARG A 409 3.45 30.23 -0.49
CA ARG A 409 3.36 29.86 0.94
C ARG A 409 4.49 28.97 1.43
N LEU A 410 4.95 28.02 0.61
CA LEU A 410 5.81 26.91 1.08
C LEU A 410 7.23 26.90 0.50
N GLN A 411 7.52 27.75 -0.50
CA GLN A 411 8.84 27.87 -1.13
C GLN A 411 9.49 26.50 -1.47
N PRO A 412 8.75 25.59 -2.13
CA PRO A 412 9.14 24.21 -2.36
C PRO A 412 10.41 24.07 -3.22
N SER A 413 11.13 22.97 -3.04
CA SER A 413 12.24 22.63 -3.94
C SER A 413 11.73 22.49 -5.39
N TRP A 414 12.56 22.83 -6.39
CA TRP A 414 12.16 22.75 -7.81
C TRP A 414 11.56 21.39 -8.21
N VAL A 415 12.13 20.29 -7.69
CA VAL A 415 11.65 18.93 -7.97
C VAL A 415 10.26 18.69 -7.39
N TYR A 416 10.01 19.15 -6.16
CA TYR A 416 8.70 19.01 -5.52
C TYR A 416 7.67 19.95 -6.14
N LYS A 417 8.05 21.20 -6.45
CA LYS A 417 7.25 22.15 -7.26
C LYS A 417 6.74 21.50 -8.53
N THR A 418 7.64 21.00 -9.39
CA THR A 418 7.25 20.39 -10.68
C THR A 418 6.34 19.17 -10.47
N ARG A 419 6.60 18.34 -9.45
CA ARG A 419 5.73 17.20 -9.09
C ARG A 419 4.33 17.63 -8.68
N MET A 420 4.23 18.61 -7.79
CA MET A 420 2.96 19.10 -7.24
C MET A 420 2.12 19.76 -8.34
N GLN A 421 2.75 20.62 -9.17
CA GLN A 421 2.12 21.26 -10.32
C GLN A 421 1.57 20.25 -11.33
N ALA A 422 2.37 19.24 -11.72
CA ALA A 422 1.91 18.18 -12.63
C ALA A 422 0.75 17.38 -12.02
N THR A 423 0.78 17.12 -10.72
CA THR A 423 -0.29 16.41 -9.99
C THR A 423 -1.60 17.20 -9.98
N MET A 424 -1.55 18.53 -9.77
CA MET A 424 -2.72 19.41 -9.83
C MET A 424 -3.25 19.61 -11.25
N ALA A 425 -2.36 19.72 -12.26
CA ALA A 425 -2.73 19.73 -13.67
C ALA A 425 -3.43 18.42 -14.08
N GLY A 426 -2.99 17.28 -13.53
CA GLY A 426 -3.66 15.99 -13.65
C GLY A 426 -5.07 16.00 -13.07
N TRP A 427 -5.23 16.25 -11.77
CA TRP A 427 -6.54 16.20 -11.12
C TRP A 427 -7.55 17.24 -11.63
N SER A 428 -7.09 18.39 -12.11
CA SER A 428 -7.94 19.39 -12.79
C SER A 428 -8.27 19.03 -14.24
N GLY A 429 -7.62 18.03 -14.84
CA GLY A 429 -7.73 17.70 -16.26
C GLY A 429 -7.07 18.69 -17.20
N ASN A 430 -6.38 19.72 -16.68
CA ASN A 430 -5.64 20.73 -17.44
C ASN A 430 -4.27 20.19 -17.90
N TRP A 431 -4.28 19.06 -18.62
CA TRP A 431 -3.06 18.33 -19.02
C TRP A 431 -2.21 19.04 -20.09
N LEU A 432 -2.69 20.18 -20.62
CA LEU A 432 -1.95 21.07 -21.51
C LEU A 432 -0.91 21.93 -20.76
N PHE A 433 -0.90 21.91 -19.42
CA PHE A 433 0.08 22.62 -18.61
C PHE A 433 1.46 21.94 -18.68
N SER A 434 2.32 22.39 -19.60
CA SER A 434 3.70 21.90 -19.72
C SER A 434 4.58 22.51 -18.62
N VAL A 435 4.47 21.98 -17.40
CA VAL A 435 5.21 22.41 -16.20
C VAL A 435 6.72 22.49 -16.42
N VAL A 436 7.27 21.60 -17.25
CA VAL A 436 8.63 21.64 -17.79
C VAL A 436 8.59 21.38 -19.30
N ASP A 437 9.68 21.69 -20.01
CA ASP A 437 9.83 21.25 -21.39
C ASP A 437 10.15 19.74 -21.43
N MET A 438 9.21 18.97 -21.97
CA MET A 438 9.34 17.52 -22.16
C MET A 438 10.03 17.15 -23.49
N SER A 439 10.59 18.11 -24.24
CA SER A 439 11.56 17.83 -25.31
C SER A 439 12.92 17.42 -24.71
N ASP A 440 13.30 18.04 -23.58
CA ASP A 440 14.54 17.74 -22.86
C ASP A 440 14.57 16.32 -22.29
N ARG A 441 15.74 15.69 -22.40
CA ARG A 441 15.95 14.30 -21.98
C ARG A 441 15.93 14.15 -20.45
N TYR A 442 16.53 15.08 -19.71
CA TYR A 442 16.59 15.01 -18.25
C TYR A 442 15.20 15.17 -17.62
N HIS A 443 14.34 16.05 -18.17
CA HIS A 443 12.95 16.17 -17.73
C HIS A 443 12.13 14.91 -18.00
N LYS A 444 12.26 14.29 -19.18
CA LYS A 444 11.64 12.99 -19.46
C LYS A 444 12.05 11.93 -18.44
N GLU A 445 13.35 11.71 -18.28
CA GLU A 445 13.90 10.70 -17.38
C GLU A 445 13.51 10.94 -15.92
N LYS A 446 13.45 12.20 -15.48
CA LYS A 446 13.13 12.56 -14.08
C LYS A 446 11.65 12.54 -13.73
N PHE A 447 10.75 12.85 -14.67
CA PHE A 447 9.34 13.09 -14.37
C PHE A 447 8.35 12.15 -15.11
N ALA A 448 8.81 11.17 -15.90
CA ALA A 448 7.94 10.25 -16.63
C ALA A 448 6.88 9.55 -15.75
N TYR A 449 7.24 9.12 -14.53
CA TYR A 449 6.28 8.56 -13.57
C TYR A 449 5.18 9.57 -13.21
N THR A 450 5.58 10.78 -12.81
CA THR A 450 4.66 11.84 -12.39
C THR A 450 3.72 12.24 -13.52
N TYR A 451 4.22 12.39 -14.74
CA TYR A 451 3.38 12.70 -15.90
C TYR A 451 2.45 11.53 -16.27
N SER A 452 2.88 10.28 -16.12
CA SER A 452 2.01 9.11 -16.31
C SER A 452 0.84 9.12 -15.32
N MET A 453 1.10 9.35 -14.02
CA MET A 453 0.04 9.47 -13.02
C MET A 453 -0.85 10.71 -13.27
N ALA A 454 -0.27 11.85 -13.65
CA ALA A 454 -1.03 13.06 -13.98
C ALA A 454 -1.97 12.85 -15.18
N TYR A 455 -1.52 12.19 -16.26
CA TYR A 455 -2.38 11.87 -17.39
C TYR A 455 -3.48 10.86 -17.01
N ALA A 456 -3.22 9.92 -16.10
CA ALA A 456 -4.25 9.01 -15.61
C ALA A 456 -5.33 9.78 -14.81
N HIS A 457 -4.92 10.65 -13.89
CA HIS A 457 -5.82 11.53 -13.13
C HIS A 457 -6.62 12.47 -14.06
N ALA A 458 -6.02 12.96 -15.16
CA ALA A 458 -6.71 13.83 -16.13
C ALA A 458 -7.90 13.17 -16.84
N ALA A 459 -7.92 11.83 -16.93
CA ALA A 459 -9.03 11.06 -17.48
C ALA A 459 -10.20 10.86 -16.49
N TRP A 460 -10.10 11.33 -15.26
CA TRP A 460 -11.22 11.32 -14.30
C TRP A 460 -12.23 12.44 -14.55
N LYS A 461 -11.80 13.54 -15.17
CA LYS A 461 -12.67 14.64 -15.58
C LYS A 461 -13.65 14.19 -16.65
N ASP A 462 -14.76 14.91 -16.74
CA ASP A 462 -15.54 14.92 -17.98
C ASP A 462 -14.66 15.46 -19.12
N GLN A 463 -14.38 14.61 -20.10
CA GLN A 463 -13.41 14.81 -21.16
C GLN A 463 -14.02 14.27 -22.45
N ASN A 464 -13.94 15.02 -23.54
CA ASN A 464 -14.41 14.52 -24.83
C ASN A 464 -13.54 13.34 -25.32
N GLU A 465 -14.11 12.50 -26.18
CA GLU A 465 -13.45 11.27 -26.65
C GLU A 465 -12.06 11.50 -27.26
N ASN A 466 -11.88 12.59 -28.02
CA ASN A 466 -10.59 12.94 -28.63
C ASN A 466 -9.54 13.30 -27.57
N ALA A 467 -9.92 14.00 -26.50
CA ALA A 467 -9.05 14.28 -25.37
C ALA A 467 -8.63 13.00 -24.63
N LEU A 468 -9.58 12.07 -24.40
CA LEU A 468 -9.29 10.77 -23.78
C LEU A 468 -8.36 9.89 -24.63
N ARG A 469 -8.55 9.86 -25.96
CA ARG A 469 -7.64 9.14 -26.88
C ARG A 469 -6.23 9.75 -26.93
N SER A 470 -6.13 11.09 -26.83
CA SER A 470 -4.85 11.81 -26.65
C SER A 470 -4.18 11.43 -25.32
N ILE A 471 -4.93 11.45 -24.22
CA ILE A 471 -4.46 11.05 -22.88
C ILE A 471 -3.94 9.61 -22.88
N ALA A 472 -4.70 8.65 -23.45
CA ALA A 472 -4.28 7.26 -23.57
C ALA A 472 -2.99 7.08 -24.40
N GLY A 473 -2.80 7.87 -25.47
CA GLY A 473 -1.52 7.90 -26.20
C GLY A 473 -0.36 8.36 -25.31
N ARG A 474 -0.52 9.53 -24.67
CA ARG A 474 0.50 10.13 -23.79
C ARG A 474 0.83 9.26 -22.58
N LEU A 475 -0.14 8.53 -22.04
CA LEU A 475 0.05 7.52 -20.99
C LEU A 475 1.01 6.43 -21.42
N ILE A 476 0.82 5.85 -22.61
CA ILE A 476 1.69 4.80 -23.16
C ILE A 476 3.08 5.37 -23.46
N ASP A 477 3.17 6.59 -24.00
CA ASP A 477 4.45 7.21 -24.35
C ASP A 477 5.26 7.60 -23.09
N MET A 478 4.62 8.10 -22.03
CA MET A 478 5.31 8.41 -20.77
C MET A 478 5.65 7.14 -19.97
N ASN A 479 4.80 6.11 -19.96
CA ASN A 479 5.19 4.81 -19.41
C ASN A 479 6.35 4.19 -20.21
N ARG A 480 6.39 4.36 -21.53
CA ARG A 480 7.53 3.94 -22.36
C ARG A 480 8.80 4.69 -21.97
N HIS A 481 8.75 6.02 -21.76
CA HIS A 481 9.92 6.77 -21.29
C HIS A 481 10.34 6.42 -19.85
N PHE A 482 9.39 6.03 -18.99
CA PHE A 482 9.69 5.43 -17.69
C PHE A 482 10.42 4.08 -17.88
N PHE A 483 9.95 3.22 -18.79
CA PHE A 483 10.62 1.97 -19.16
C PHE A 483 12.00 2.22 -19.78
N ASP A 484 12.16 3.17 -20.70
CA ASP A 484 13.43 3.50 -21.37
C ASP A 484 14.54 3.86 -20.36
N TYR A 485 14.17 4.41 -19.18
CA TYR A 485 15.10 4.88 -18.15
C TYR A 485 15.24 3.93 -16.95
N TYR A 486 14.13 3.51 -16.32
CA TYR A 486 14.13 2.60 -15.17
C TYR A 486 14.16 1.11 -15.57
N ASN A 487 14.01 0.81 -16.87
CA ASN A 487 14.00 -0.54 -17.45
C ASN A 487 13.05 -1.48 -16.69
N ARG A 488 11.83 -0.97 -16.48
CA ARG A 488 10.65 -1.62 -15.90
C ARG A 488 9.42 -0.76 -16.25
N ASP A 489 8.25 -1.37 -16.38
CA ASP A 489 6.98 -0.63 -16.44
C ASP A 489 6.57 -0.06 -15.07
N ILE A 490 5.71 0.96 -15.07
CA ILE A 490 5.02 1.41 -13.85
C ILE A 490 4.14 0.27 -13.34
N SER A 491 4.11 0.02 -12.03
CA SER A 491 3.50 -1.20 -11.50
C SER A 491 1.98 -1.22 -11.66
N VAL A 492 1.42 -2.43 -11.85
CA VAL A 492 -0.02 -2.69 -11.82
C VAL A 492 -0.73 -2.02 -10.63
N PHE A 493 -0.08 -1.89 -9.47
CA PHE A 493 -0.69 -1.32 -8.26
C PHE A 493 -0.76 0.21 -8.29
N ASP A 494 0.23 0.88 -8.88
CA ASP A 494 0.18 2.32 -9.14
C ASP A 494 -0.87 2.63 -10.22
N TRP A 495 -0.99 1.78 -11.24
CA TRP A 495 -2.06 1.88 -12.24
C TRP A 495 -3.45 1.65 -11.64
N LEU A 496 -3.63 0.61 -10.82
CA LEU A 496 -4.89 0.37 -10.10
C LEU A 496 -5.27 1.59 -9.23
N SER A 497 -4.30 2.21 -8.54
CA SER A 497 -4.53 3.43 -7.77
C SER A 497 -4.96 4.60 -8.66
N ALA A 498 -4.20 4.90 -9.72
CA ALA A 498 -4.44 6.06 -10.58
C ALA A 498 -5.71 5.92 -11.44
N MET A 499 -6.19 4.69 -11.66
CA MET A 499 -7.39 4.37 -12.45
C MET A 499 -8.63 4.06 -11.59
N LYS A 500 -8.48 3.97 -10.26
CA LYS A 500 -9.48 3.43 -9.31
C LYS A 500 -10.87 4.06 -9.37
N GLY A 501 -10.96 5.34 -9.75
CA GLY A 501 -12.21 6.11 -9.86
C GLY A 501 -12.42 6.79 -11.22
N ILE A 502 -11.76 6.31 -12.28
CA ILE A 502 -12.05 6.80 -13.65
C ILE A 502 -13.51 6.43 -14.00
N PRO A 503 -14.34 7.38 -14.50
CA PRO A 503 -15.71 7.09 -14.91
C PRO A 503 -15.77 5.94 -15.93
N PRO A 504 -16.73 4.99 -15.87
CA PRO A 504 -16.72 3.79 -16.73
C PRO A 504 -16.71 4.09 -18.24
N GLY A 505 -17.34 5.18 -18.67
CA GLY A 505 -17.28 5.64 -20.07
C GLY A 505 -15.87 6.06 -20.50
N ASN A 506 -15.17 6.79 -19.63
CA ASN A 506 -13.78 7.21 -19.86
C ASN A 506 -12.84 6.00 -19.81
N ALA A 507 -13.01 5.11 -18.83
CA ALA A 507 -12.23 3.88 -18.69
C ALA A 507 -12.35 3.00 -19.94
N LYS A 508 -13.54 2.90 -20.55
CA LYS A 508 -13.72 2.24 -21.85
C LYS A 508 -12.91 2.94 -22.96
N ILE A 509 -13.02 4.25 -23.11
CA ILE A 509 -12.34 4.96 -24.22
C ILE A 509 -10.81 4.82 -24.09
N LEU A 510 -10.28 4.91 -22.87
CA LEU A 510 -8.87 4.63 -22.59
C LEU A 510 -8.51 3.19 -22.96
N LEU A 511 -9.29 2.19 -22.52
CA LEU A 511 -9.03 0.78 -22.76
C LEU A 511 -8.94 0.50 -24.26
N ASN A 512 -9.94 0.93 -25.02
CA ASN A 512 -10.00 0.67 -26.46
C ASN A 512 -8.82 1.31 -27.22
N GLU A 513 -8.40 2.53 -26.83
CA GLU A 513 -7.23 3.19 -27.40
C GLU A 513 -5.91 2.51 -26.98
N MET A 514 -5.80 2.05 -25.73
CA MET A 514 -4.64 1.34 -25.20
C MET A 514 -4.44 -0.03 -25.84
N VAL A 515 -5.53 -0.77 -26.05
CA VAL A 515 -5.50 -2.08 -26.73
C VAL A 515 -5.13 -1.91 -28.20
N ALA A 516 -5.70 -0.91 -28.89
CA ALA A 516 -5.33 -0.60 -30.28
C ALA A 516 -3.85 -0.20 -30.43
N LYS A 517 -3.27 0.47 -29.43
CA LYS A 517 -1.85 0.87 -29.38
C LYS A 517 -0.91 -0.16 -28.75
N LYS A 518 -1.41 -1.32 -28.30
CA LYS A 518 -0.66 -2.38 -27.61
C LYS A 518 0.08 -1.87 -26.36
N ALA A 519 -0.66 -1.25 -25.45
CA ALA A 519 -0.16 -0.89 -24.12
C ALA A 519 0.25 -2.15 -23.30
N PRO A 520 1.14 -2.00 -22.29
CA PRO A 520 1.48 -3.06 -21.34
C PRO A 520 0.27 -3.69 -20.65
N SER A 521 0.41 -4.98 -20.28
CA SER A 521 -0.64 -5.77 -19.61
C SER A 521 -1.09 -5.16 -18.28
N ASP A 522 -0.16 -4.64 -17.46
CA ASP A 522 -0.44 -3.94 -16.19
C ASP A 522 -1.40 -2.75 -16.37
N MET A 523 -1.23 -1.94 -17.44
CA MET A 523 -2.10 -0.79 -17.73
C MET A 523 -3.51 -1.23 -18.13
N ILE A 524 -3.60 -2.31 -18.93
CA ILE A 524 -4.89 -2.84 -19.38
C ILE A 524 -5.64 -3.52 -18.23
N TYR A 525 -4.94 -4.25 -17.36
CA TYR A 525 -5.50 -4.88 -16.17
C TYR A 525 -6.18 -3.85 -15.24
N ALA A 526 -5.53 -2.72 -14.98
CA ALA A 526 -6.08 -1.69 -14.10
C ALA A 526 -7.39 -1.07 -14.63
N LEU A 527 -7.50 -0.85 -15.95
CA LEU A 527 -8.76 -0.42 -16.57
C LEU A 527 -9.83 -1.52 -16.55
N LEU A 528 -9.45 -2.77 -16.81
CA LEU A 528 -10.36 -3.92 -16.71
C LEU A 528 -10.95 -4.05 -15.30
N ALA A 529 -10.12 -3.92 -14.26
CA ALA A 529 -10.55 -3.96 -12.86
C ALA A 529 -11.59 -2.85 -12.53
N ARG A 530 -11.45 -1.63 -13.08
CA ARG A 530 -12.45 -0.56 -12.91
C ARG A 530 -13.78 -0.87 -13.61
N LEU A 531 -13.73 -1.45 -14.81
CA LEU A 531 -14.93 -1.85 -15.57
C LEU A 531 -15.71 -2.99 -14.89
N CYS A 532 -15.05 -3.82 -14.08
CA CYS A 532 -15.72 -4.83 -13.26
C CYS A 532 -16.62 -4.26 -12.15
N LEU A 533 -16.38 -3.02 -11.70
CA LEU A 533 -17.20 -2.36 -10.67
C LEU A 533 -18.50 -1.78 -11.25
N GLU A 534 -18.50 -1.35 -12.50
CA GLU A 534 -19.68 -0.85 -13.22
C GLU A 534 -19.75 -1.42 -14.65
N PRO A 535 -20.34 -2.62 -14.80
CA PRO A 535 -20.40 -3.33 -16.07
C PRO A 535 -21.36 -2.66 -17.05
N SER A 536 -20.87 -1.64 -17.77
CA SER A 536 -21.64 -1.00 -18.84
C SER A 536 -21.89 -1.98 -20.00
N LYS A 537 -23.11 -1.95 -20.57
CA LYS A 537 -23.49 -2.79 -21.72
C LYS A 537 -22.58 -2.59 -22.94
N GLY A 538 -21.83 -1.49 -22.99
CA GLY A 538 -20.90 -1.15 -24.07
C GLY A 538 -19.51 -1.77 -23.97
N ALA A 539 -19.08 -2.32 -22.82
CA ALA A 539 -17.74 -2.89 -22.66
C ALA A 539 -17.59 -4.34 -23.20
N VAL A 540 -18.71 -4.99 -23.53
CA VAL A 540 -18.76 -6.42 -23.90
C VAL A 540 -17.94 -6.77 -25.15
N PRO A 541 -18.04 -6.06 -26.29
CA PRO A 541 -17.36 -6.47 -27.52
C PRO A 541 -15.83 -6.39 -27.40
N ASP A 542 -15.34 -5.46 -26.59
CA ASP A 542 -13.92 -5.22 -26.38
C ASP A 542 -13.31 -6.34 -25.50
N LEU A 543 -14.07 -6.87 -24.53
CA LEU A 543 -13.71 -8.07 -23.76
C LEU A 543 -13.66 -9.33 -24.62
N GLU A 544 -14.58 -9.49 -25.58
CA GLU A 544 -14.55 -10.62 -26.52
C GLU A 544 -13.26 -10.65 -27.36
N VAL A 545 -12.76 -9.48 -27.78
CA VAL A 545 -11.48 -9.34 -28.50
C VAL A 545 -10.30 -9.68 -27.58
N LEU A 546 -10.30 -9.19 -26.33
CA LEU A 546 -9.22 -9.42 -25.37
C LEU A 546 -9.10 -10.89 -24.93
N ILE A 547 -10.22 -11.54 -24.65
CA ILE A 547 -10.25 -12.96 -24.28
C ILE A 547 -9.79 -13.85 -25.45
N ARG A 548 -10.07 -13.43 -26.69
CA ARG A 548 -9.64 -14.11 -27.92
C ARG A 548 -8.26 -13.65 -28.43
N ALA A 549 -7.54 -12.80 -27.69
CA ALA A 549 -6.19 -12.38 -28.06
C ALA A 549 -5.21 -13.56 -27.97
N ALA A 550 -4.17 -13.53 -28.82
CA ALA A 550 -3.10 -14.52 -28.79
C ALA A 550 -2.12 -14.35 -27.59
N ASP A 551 -2.30 -13.27 -26.82
CA ASP A 551 -1.55 -13.01 -25.58
C ASP A 551 -2.24 -13.71 -24.40
N SER A 552 -1.55 -14.70 -23.83
CA SER A 552 -2.08 -15.52 -22.74
C SER A 552 -2.21 -14.78 -21.41
N GLU A 553 -1.42 -13.74 -21.15
CA GLU A 553 -1.56 -12.94 -19.93
C GLU A 553 -2.75 -12.00 -20.07
N LEU A 554 -2.83 -11.28 -21.18
CA LEU A 554 -3.94 -10.36 -21.48
C LEU A 554 -5.30 -11.08 -21.52
N SER A 555 -5.35 -12.26 -22.15
CA SER A 555 -6.54 -13.11 -22.16
C SER A 555 -6.91 -13.59 -20.75
N SER A 556 -5.94 -14.05 -19.95
CA SER A 556 -6.15 -14.46 -18.55
C SER A 556 -6.74 -13.33 -17.69
N GLN A 557 -6.21 -12.10 -17.83
CA GLN A 557 -6.70 -10.93 -17.10
C GLN A 557 -8.11 -10.51 -17.57
N ALA A 558 -8.40 -10.58 -18.87
CA ALA A 558 -9.74 -10.28 -19.39
C ALA A 558 -10.78 -11.35 -18.97
N MET A 559 -10.38 -12.61 -18.82
CA MET A 559 -11.22 -13.67 -18.25
C MET A 559 -11.50 -13.43 -16.76
N LYS A 560 -10.48 -13.12 -15.94
CA LYS A 560 -10.68 -12.72 -14.54
C LYS A 560 -11.64 -11.53 -14.41
N ALA A 561 -11.51 -10.53 -15.28
CA ALA A 561 -12.39 -9.37 -15.30
C ALA A 561 -13.84 -9.75 -15.65
N LEU A 562 -14.02 -10.65 -16.63
CA LEU A 562 -15.33 -11.14 -17.04
C LEU A 562 -16.09 -11.84 -15.90
N ALA A 563 -15.40 -12.45 -14.92
CA ALA A 563 -16.03 -13.07 -13.74
C ALA A 563 -17.09 -12.15 -13.11
N PHE A 564 -16.67 -10.93 -12.76
CA PHE A 564 -17.44 -9.93 -12.02
C PHE A 564 -18.58 -9.26 -12.80
N ILE A 565 -18.72 -9.55 -14.10
CA ILE A 565 -19.73 -8.94 -14.98
C ILE A 565 -20.99 -9.81 -15.02
N PRO A 566 -22.17 -9.31 -14.59
CA PRO A 566 -23.42 -10.09 -14.59
C PRO A 566 -23.85 -10.52 -16.01
N ALA A 567 -24.26 -11.77 -16.17
CA ALA A 567 -24.77 -12.33 -17.43
C ALA A 567 -26.24 -11.96 -17.69
N GLN A 568 -26.65 -10.76 -17.28
CA GLN A 568 -27.93 -10.14 -17.61
C GLN A 568 -28.02 -9.88 -19.12
N ALA A 569 -26.92 -9.44 -19.74
CA ALA A 569 -26.79 -9.33 -21.19
C ALA A 569 -26.60 -10.69 -21.85
N ARG A 570 -27.30 -10.92 -22.96
CA ARG A 570 -27.26 -12.18 -23.73
C ARG A 570 -25.84 -12.53 -24.20
N THR A 571 -25.10 -11.56 -24.75
CA THR A 571 -23.73 -11.73 -25.24
C THR A 571 -22.74 -12.15 -24.15
N ILE A 572 -22.77 -11.51 -22.97
CA ILE A 572 -21.97 -11.95 -21.80
C ILE A 572 -22.32 -13.39 -21.39
N ARG A 573 -23.60 -13.78 -21.47
CA ARG A 573 -24.04 -15.14 -21.12
C ARG A 573 -23.49 -16.18 -22.10
N GLU A 574 -23.60 -15.90 -23.40
CA GLU A 574 -23.08 -16.76 -24.47
C GLU A 574 -21.54 -16.85 -24.37
N LEU A 575 -20.84 -15.73 -24.17
CA LEU A 575 -19.38 -15.69 -23.95
C LEU A 575 -18.93 -16.52 -22.73
N LYS A 576 -19.66 -16.43 -21.60
CA LYS A 576 -19.35 -17.23 -20.39
C LYS A 576 -19.60 -18.73 -20.59
N GLN A 577 -20.64 -19.10 -21.35
CA GLN A 577 -20.88 -20.49 -21.74
C GLN A 577 -19.77 -21.02 -22.66
N ASP A 578 -19.32 -20.19 -23.60
CA ASP A 578 -18.24 -20.48 -24.55
C ASP A 578 -16.87 -20.72 -23.87
N LEU A 579 -16.65 -20.14 -22.67
CA LEU A 579 -15.45 -20.36 -21.85
C LEU A 579 -15.56 -21.62 -20.99
N LEU A 580 -16.71 -21.87 -20.35
CA LEU A 580 -16.95 -23.09 -19.57
C LEU A 580 -16.72 -24.37 -20.40
N ALA A 581 -17.05 -24.32 -21.69
CA ALA A 581 -16.83 -25.43 -22.62
C ALA A 581 -15.35 -25.72 -22.97
N LYS A 582 -14.41 -24.83 -22.62
CA LYS A 582 -12.98 -24.94 -22.99
C LYS A 582 -12.08 -25.53 -21.89
N GLY A 583 -12.57 -25.57 -20.64
CA GLY A 583 -12.21 -26.60 -19.68
C GLY A 583 -10.96 -26.39 -18.81
N SER A 584 -10.34 -25.21 -18.78
CA SER A 584 -9.37 -24.90 -17.71
C SER A 584 -10.10 -24.49 -16.42
N ILE A 585 -9.54 -24.86 -15.25
CA ILE A 585 -10.10 -24.50 -13.94
C ILE A 585 -10.09 -22.97 -13.70
N GLY A 586 -9.23 -22.21 -14.38
CA GLY A 586 -9.27 -20.74 -14.37
C GLY A 586 -10.46 -20.17 -15.16
N ASP A 587 -10.86 -20.85 -16.25
CA ASP A 587 -11.97 -20.43 -17.12
C ASP A 587 -13.31 -20.59 -16.39
N VAL A 588 -13.43 -21.62 -15.55
CA VAL A 588 -14.64 -21.91 -14.75
C VAL A 588 -14.97 -20.77 -13.80
N ILE A 589 -13.98 -20.27 -13.06
CA ILE A 589 -14.13 -19.15 -12.12
C ILE A 589 -14.50 -17.86 -12.87
N SER A 590 -13.94 -17.69 -14.07
CA SER A 590 -14.18 -16.55 -14.97
C SER A 590 -15.62 -16.47 -15.53
N ALA A 591 -16.42 -17.53 -15.39
CA ALA A 591 -17.75 -17.65 -15.99
C ALA A 591 -18.91 -17.88 -14.99
N ALA A 592 -18.62 -18.17 -13.72
CA ALA A 592 -19.55 -18.85 -12.80
C ALA A 592 -20.73 -18.03 -12.21
N ILE A 593 -20.77 -16.71 -12.38
CA ILE A 593 -21.54 -15.81 -11.48
C ILE A 593 -23.05 -15.66 -11.77
N ASP A 594 -23.56 -16.14 -12.92
CA ASP A 594 -25.02 -16.10 -13.24
C ASP A 594 -25.57 -17.41 -13.86
N LEU A 595 -24.70 -18.34 -14.23
CA LEU A 595 -25.09 -19.61 -14.86
C LEU A 595 -25.40 -20.65 -13.77
N ARG A 596 -26.60 -20.52 -13.18
CA ARG A 596 -27.06 -21.34 -12.04
C ARG A 596 -26.94 -22.86 -12.31
N LEU A 597 -26.77 -23.62 -11.23
CA LEU A 597 -26.54 -25.07 -11.14
C LEU A 597 -25.10 -25.49 -11.49
N HIS A 598 -24.67 -25.48 -12.76
CA HIS A 598 -23.42 -26.17 -13.18
C HIS A 598 -22.10 -25.66 -12.58
N ALA A 599 -22.08 -24.46 -11.98
CA ALA A 599 -20.89 -23.91 -11.33
C ALA A 599 -20.79 -24.21 -9.83
N VAL A 600 -21.89 -24.53 -9.13
CA VAL A 600 -21.93 -24.56 -7.66
C VAL A 600 -20.98 -25.60 -7.07
N ASP A 601 -20.99 -26.82 -7.61
CA ASP A 601 -20.12 -27.91 -7.13
C ASP A 601 -18.64 -27.67 -7.45
N ASN A 602 -18.34 -26.98 -8.56
CA ASN A 602 -16.96 -26.63 -8.95
C ASN A 602 -16.39 -25.53 -8.06
N LEU A 603 -17.16 -24.47 -7.79
CA LEU A 603 -16.82 -23.44 -6.80
C LEU A 603 -16.72 -24.05 -5.40
N GLY A 604 -17.63 -24.96 -5.07
CA GLY A 604 -17.64 -25.73 -3.83
C GLY A 604 -16.37 -26.56 -3.64
N ALA A 605 -15.92 -27.27 -4.68
CA ALA A 605 -14.68 -28.04 -4.65
C ALA A 605 -13.43 -27.17 -4.48
N LEU A 606 -13.42 -25.95 -5.04
CA LEU A 606 -12.34 -24.97 -4.82
C LEU A 606 -12.30 -24.47 -3.37
N VAL A 607 -13.45 -24.22 -2.74
CA VAL A 607 -13.55 -23.78 -1.33
C VAL A 607 -13.40 -24.94 -0.34
N SER A 608 -13.65 -26.18 -0.75
CA SER A 608 -13.47 -27.40 0.07
C SER A 608 -12.07 -28.04 -0.10
N GLY A 609 -11.25 -27.49 -0.99
CA GLY A 609 -9.91 -28.00 -1.27
C GLY A 609 -8.85 -27.45 -0.31
N SER A 610 -7.66 -28.06 -0.28
CA SER A 610 -6.50 -27.55 0.46
C SER A 610 -5.74 -26.41 -0.25
N GLY A 611 -6.25 -25.94 -1.40
CA GLY A 611 -5.59 -25.01 -2.31
C GLY A 611 -5.89 -23.53 -2.03
N GLY A 612 -5.40 -22.99 -0.91
CA GLY A 612 -5.60 -21.57 -0.56
C GLY A 612 -4.88 -20.60 -1.51
N GLY A 613 -5.58 -19.54 -1.95
CA GLY A 613 -5.05 -18.46 -2.80
C GLY A 613 -6.15 -17.70 -3.54
N GLU A 614 -5.75 -16.91 -4.54
CA GLU A 614 -6.62 -16.02 -5.36
C GLU A 614 -7.92 -16.69 -5.82
N LEU A 615 -7.83 -17.91 -6.36
CA LEU A 615 -8.96 -18.67 -6.88
C LEU A 615 -9.98 -19.04 -5.79
N GLY A 616 -9.51 -19.30 -4.57
CA GLY A 616 -10.38 -19.59 -3.41
C GLY A 616 -11.10 -18.34 -2.90
N TYR A 617 -10.46 -17.17 -2.95
CA TYR A 617 -11.13 -15.89 -2.64
C TYR A 617 -12.28 -15.61 -3.61
N TYR A 618 -12.03 -15.79 -4.92
CA TYR A 618 -13.06 -15.61 -5.95
C TYR A 618 -14.19 -16.65 -5.84
N ALA A 619 -13.86 -17.91 -5.50
CA ALA A 619 -14.86 -18.94 -5.31
C ALA A 619 -15.75 -18.69 -4.08
N ALA A 620 -15.16 -18.31 -2.94
CA ALA A 620 -15.90 -17.94 -1.73
C ALA A 620 -16.83 -16.75 -1.96
N TRP A 621 -16.36 -15.69 -2.64
CA TRP A 621 -17.21 -14.55 -2.99
C TRP A 621 -18.35 -14.94 -3.94
N SER A 622 -18.05 -15.71 -4.99
CA SER A 622 -19.06 -16.14 -5.99
C SER A 622 -20.15 -17.00 -5.36
N LEU A 623 -19.80 -17.89 -4.42
CA LEU A 623 -20.78 -18.62 -3.61
C LEU A 623 -21.60 -17.68 -2.73
N GLY A 624 -20.99 -16.66 -2.11
CA GLY A 624 -21.71 -15.62 -1.35
C GLY A 624 -22.86 -14.99 -2.14
N GLN A 625 -22.60 -14.55 -3.38
CA GLN A 625 -23.62 -13.94 -4.23
C GLN A 625 -24.76 -14.92 -4.64
N LEU A 626 -24.48 -16.23 -4.67
CA LEU A 626 -25.45 -17.28 -5.03
C LEU A 626 -26.23 -17.82 -3.82
N ALA A 627 -25.79 -17.57 -2.59
CA ALA A 627 -26.31 -18.17 -1.35
C ALA A 627 -27.80 -17.92 -1.06
N PRO A 628 -28.39 -16.73 -1.36
CA PRO A 628 -29.83 -16.52 -1.20
C PRO A 628 -30.69 -17.43 -2.09
N GLY A 629 -30.12 -18.00 -3.16
CA GLY A 629 -30.83 -18.78 -4.18
C GLY A 629 -30.54 -20.28 -4.19
N SER A 630 -29.68 -20.82 -3.33
CA SER A 630 -29.34 -22.26 -3.29
C SER A 630 -28.99 -22.76 -1.87
N PRO A 631 -29.61 -23.87 -1.41
CA PRO A 631 -29.18 -24.59 -0.20
C PRO A 631 -27.76 -25.17 -0.31
N GLU A 632 -27.39 -25.68 -1.48
CA GLU A 632 -26.10 -26.33 -1.77
C GLU A 632 -24.96 -25.31 -1.64
N THR A 633 -25.14 -24.11 -2.19
CA THR A 633 -24.22 -22.99 -2.00
C THR A 633 -23.99 -22.66 -0.52
N ARG A 634 -25.06 -22.62 0.30
CA ARG A 634 -24.92 -22.38 1.75
C ARG A 634 -24.21 -23.53 2.47
N ARG A 635 -24.36 -24.79 2.01
CA ARG A 635 -23.58 -25.93 2.51
C ARG A 635 -22.08 -25.76 2.23
N TYR A 636 -21.71 -25.35 1.02
CA TYR A 636 -20.30 -25.11 0.67
C TYR A 636 -19.70 -23.93 1.45
N LEU A 637 -20.45 -22.83 1.61
CA LEU A 637 -20.02 -21.70 2.45
C LEU A 637 -19.85 -22.10 3.91
N ARG A 638 -20.77 -22.89 4.49
CA ARG A 638 -20.64 -23.40 5.87
C ARG A 638 -19.39 -24.27 6.03
N HIS A 639 -19.13 -25.17 5.09
CA HIS A 639 -17.92 -26.00 5.12
C HIS A 639 -16.65 -25.14 5.01
N GLY A 640 -16.61 -24.20 4.05
CA GLY A 640 -15.50 -23.27 3.89
C GLY A 640 -15.27 -22.39 5.12
N ALA A 641 -16.32 -21.91 5.78
CA ALA A 641 -16.24 -21.08 6.98
C ALA A 641 -15.70 -21.81 8.23
N ILE A 642 -15.81 -23.14 8.30
CA ILE A 642 -15.42 -23.94 9.47
C ILE A 642 -14.09 -24.67 9.23
N GLU A 643 -13.93 -25.34 8.08
CA GLU A 643 -12.87 -26.35 7.86
C GLU A 643 -11.69 -25.82 7.03
N HIS A 644 -11.83 -24.69 6.32
CA HIS A 644 -10.80 -24.28 5.34
C HIS A 644 -9.52 -23.75 6.02
N PRO A 645 -8.30 -24.19 5.64
CA PRO A 645 -7.07 -23.85 6.34
C PRO A 645 -6.67 -22.37 6.22
N ASP A 646 -6.92 -21.71 5.08
CA ASP A 646 -6.66 -20.27 4.91
C ASP A 646 -7.77 -19.43 5.56
N ALA A 647 -7.40 -18.65 6.57
CA ALA A 647 -8.32 -17.85 7.39
C ALA A 647 -9.05 -16.74 6.59
N LEU A 648 -8.45 -16.25 5.52
CA LEU A 648 -9.10 -15.24 4.69
C LEU A 648 -10.25 -15.84 3.87
N ILE A 649 -10.12 -17.07 3.39
CA ILE A 649 -11.21 -17.80 2.73
C ILE A 649 -12.33 -18.12 3.72
N ARG A 650 -12.01 -18.47 4.99
CA ARG A 650 -13.02 -18.62 6.04
C ARG A 650 -13.81 -17.33 6.26
N ALA A 651 -13.12 -16.20 6.48
CA ALA A 651 -13.76 -14.90 6.64
C ALA A 651 -14.63 -14.49 5.44
N MET A 652 -14.21 -14.77 4.20
CA MET A 652 -15.04 -14.54 3.00
C MET A 652 -16.27 -15.46 2.93
N CYS A 653 -16.15 -16.72 3.35
CA CYS A 653 -17.30 -17.61 3.46
C CYS A 653 -18.30 -17.12 4.53
N ILE A 654 -17.80 -16.59 5.65
CA ILE A 654 -18.61 -16.00 6.72
C ILE A 654 -19.36 -14.75 6.22
N VAL A 655 -18.72 -13.88 5.41
CA VAL A 655 -19.41 -12.77 4.71
C VAL A 655 -20.56 -13.30 3.84
N GLY A 656 -20.32 -14.35 3.04
CA GLY A 656 -21.34 -14.95 2.18
C GLY A 656 -22.53 -15.55 2.96
N LEU A 657 -22.26 -16.17 4.12
CA LEU A 657 -23.31 -16.65 5.03
C LEU A 657 -24.10 -15.49 5.62
N ALA A 658 -23.42 -14.46 6.13
CA ALA A 658 -24.01 -13.27 6.74
C ALA A 658 -24.95 -12.52 5.77
N ALA A 659 -24.46 -12.20 4.57
CA ALA A 659 -25.26 -11.55 3.52
C ALA A 659 -26.44 -12.41 3.02
N SER A 660 -26.42 -13.73 3.26
CA SER A 660 -27.55 -14.64 2.97
C SER A 660 -28.56 -14.78 4.11
N GLY A 661 -28.39 -14.06 5.21
CA GLY A 661 -29.24 -14.14 6.40
C GLY A 661 -29.09 -15.44 7.20
N ALA A 662 -27.93 -16.10 7.14
CA ALA A 662 -27.69 -17.33 7.89
C ALA A 662 -27.46 -17.04 9.38
N ALA A 663 -28.34 -17.52 10.26
CA ALA A 663 -28.33 -17.22 11.70
C ALA A 663 -27.06 -17.69 12.45
N GLU A 664 -26.31 -18.64 11.89
CA GLU A 664 -25.01 -19.09 12.41
C GLU A 664 -23.87 -18.06 12.19
N ALA A 665 -24.03 -17.10 11.27
CA ALA A 665 -22.96 -16.21 10.86
C ALA A 665 -22.42 -15.36 12.01
N SER A 666 -23.27 -14.85 12.91
CA SER A 666 -22.85 -14.10 14.11
C SER A 666 -21.89 -14.90 15.00
N GLN A 667 -22.16 -16.21 15.17
CA GLN A 667 -21.33 -17.08 16.00
C GLN A 667 -19.97 -17.35 15.36
N LEU A 668 -19.94 -17.48 14.03
CA LEU A 668 -18.70 -17.65 13.26
C LEU A 668 -17.87 -16.35 13.22
N VAL A 669 -18.52 -15.18 13.14
CA VAL A 669 -17.86 -13.87 13.25
C VAL A 669 -17.15 -13.74 14.59
N GLU A 670 -17.86 -13.88 15.72
CA GLU A 670 -17.26 -13.68 17.04
C GLU A 670 -16.19 -14.74 17.38
N ALA A 671 -16.31 -15.96 16.85
CA ALA A 671 -15.31 -17.01 17.02
C ALA A 671 -13.97 -16.69 16.33
N GLU A 672 -13.98 -16.03 15.17
CA GLU A 672 -12.74 -15.63 14.49
C GLU A 672 -12.23 -14.23 14.87
N LEU A 673 -13.14 -13.29 15.21
CA LEU A 673 -12.82 -11.86 15.29
C LEU A 673 -11.76 -11.53 16.35
N ALA A 674 -11.70 -12.31 17.44
CA ALA A 674 -10.77 -12.09 18.55
C ALA A 674 -9.29 -12.19 18.15
N ASP A 675 -8.91 -13.23 17.40
CA ASP A 675 -7.54 -13.46 16.92
C ASP A 675 -7.26 -12.79 15.56
N SER A 676 -8.31 -12.37 14.85
CA SER A 676 -8.22 -11.79 13.51
C SER A 676 -7.42 -10.48 13.45
N ARG A 677 -6.75 -10.26 12.31
CA ARG A 677 -5.98 -9.03 12.04
C ARG A 677 -6.28 -8.48 10.66
N ASP A 678 -6.06 -7.18 10.52
CA ASP A 678 -6.02 -6.41 9.26
C ASP A 678 -7.12 -6.84 8.27
N LEU A 679 -6.79 -7.53 7.16
CA LEU A 679 -7.81 -7.94 6.19
C LEU A 679 -8.81 -8.99 6.70
N GLN A 680 -8.38 -10.00 7.44
CA GLN A 680 -9.32 -11.00 7.99
C GLN A 680 -10.30 -10.29 8.92
N LYS A 681 -9.78 -9.40 9.77
CA LYS A 681 -10.59 -8.57 10.67
C LYS A 681 -11.56 -7.68 9.88
N PHE A 682 -11.11 -7.02 8.81
CA PHE A 682 -11.98 -6.26 7.91
C PHE A 682 -13.12 -7.11 7.33
N CYS A 683 -12.84 -8.31 6.82
CA CYS A 683 -13.89 -9.19 6.27
C CYS A 683 -14.88 -9.65 7.35
N LEU A 684 -14.42 -9.98 8.55
CA LEU A 684 -15.30 -10.37 9.68
C LEU A 684 -16.13 -9.18 10.19
N LEU A 685 -15.56 -7.98 10.22
CA LEU A 685 -16.30 -6.75 10.53
C LEU A 685 -17.31 -6.39 9.44
N VAL A 686 -17.00 -6.65 8.16
CA VAL A 686 -17.98 -6.56 7.07
C VAL A 686 -19.11 -7.57 7.26
N ALA A 687 -18.82 -8.84 7.59
CA ALA A 687 -19.85 -9.82 7.93
C ALA A 687 -20.72 -9.37 9.11
N ARG A 688 -20.10 -8.77 10.14
CA ARG A 688 -20.80 -8.19 11.30
C ARG A 688 -21.84 -7.13 10.90
N THR A 689 -21.59 -6.34 9.85
CA THR A 689 -22.57 -5.34 9.34
C THR A 689 -23.85 -5.92 8.75
N TYR A 690 -23.89 -7.23 8.46
CA TYR A 690 -25.10 -7.95 8.02
C TYR A 690 -25.81 -8.69 9.16
N THR A 691 -25.19 -8.83 10.34
CA THR A 691 -25.74 -9.62 11.47
C THR A 691 -25.99 -8.81 12.75
N GLU A 692 -25.25 -7.72 12.92
CA GLU A 692 -25.30 -6.81 14.07
C GLU A 692 -25.35 -5.38 13.54
N ASP A 693 -24.34 -4.54 13.78
CA ASP A 693 -24.27 -3.15 13.31
C ASP A 693 -22.89 -2.79 12.69
N ILE A 694 -22.77 -1.57 12.14
CA ILE A 694 -21.58 -1.12 11.39
C ILE A 694 -20.52 -0.39 12.24
N THR A 695 -20.82 -0.05 13.50
CA THR A 695 -19.89 0.66 14.41
C THR A 695 -18.50 0.04 14.49
N PRO A 696 -18.36 -1.29 14.66
CA PRO A 696 -17.04 -1.91 14.77
C PRO A 696 -16.21 -1.78 13.48
N LEU A 697 -16.87 -1.71 12.33
CA LEU A 697 -16.22 -1.45 11.03
C LEU A 697 -15.83 0.03 10.88
N LEU A 698 -16.67 0.99 11.32
CA LEU A 698 -16.33 2.41 11.26
C LEU A 698 -15.16 2.78 12.17
N HIS A 699 -15.14 2.30 13.42
CA HIS A 699 -13.99 2.45 14.32
C HIS A 699 -12.73 1.83 13.71
N PHE A 700 -12.83 0.61 13.17
CA PHE A 700 -11.72 -0.02 12.46
C PHE A 700 -11.22 0.87 11.31
N LEU A 701 -12.08 1.44 10.47
CA LEU A 701 -11.67 2.30 9.34
C LEU A 701 -11.18 3.71 9.74
N ALA A 702 -11.44 4.16 10.98
CA ALA A 702 -10.86 5.36 11.58
C ALA A 702 -9.46 5.12 12.19
N GLU A 703 -9.27 3.96 12.83
CA GLU A 703 -8.01 3.57 13.47
C GLU A 703 -7.00 2.91 12.51
N THR A 704 -7.50 2.29 11.44
CA THR A 704 -6.71 1.55 10.45
C THR A 704 -6.16 2.49 9.38
N SER A 705 -4.83 2.47 9.21
CA SER A 705 -4.18 3.07 8.04
C SER A 705 -4.60 2.32 6.76
N GLU A 706 -4.78 3.05 5.65
CA GLU A 706 -5.34 2.49 4.41
C GLU A 706 -4.61 1.21 4.00
N ASP A 707 -3.28 1.20 4.00
CA ASP A 707 -2.38 0.05 3.72
C ASP A 707 -2.88 -1.33 4.18
N ARG A 708 -3.26 -1.46 5.45
CA ARG A 708 -3.74 -2.72 6.07
C ARG A 708 -4.97 -3.31 5.38
N VAL A 709 -5.71 -2.49 4.62
CA VAL A 709 -6.86 -2.88 3.79
C VAL A 709 -6.62 -2.55 2.30
N TYR A 710 -5.56 -1.83 1.94
CA TYR A 710 -5.34 -1.26 0.62
C TYR A 710 -5.02 -2.31 -0.45
N VAL A 711 -3.91 -3.06 -0.34
CA VAL A 711 -3.60 -4.15 -1.31
C VAL A 711 -4.77 -5.13 -1.49
N PRO A 712 -5.50 -5.53 -0.42
CA PRO A 712 -6.74 -6.29 -0.57
C PRO A 712 -7.83 -5.56 -1.36
N LEU A 713 -8.08 -4.27 -1.07
CA LEU A 713 -8.99 -3.40 -1.83
C LEU A 713 -8.46 -2.99 -3.22
N LEU A 714 -7.36 -3.58 -3.70
CA LEU A 714 -6.97 -3.57 -5.12
C LEU A 714 -7.47 -4.83 -5.87
N LEU A 715 -8.01 -5.83 -5.16
CA LEU A 715 -8.71 -6.97 -5.75
C LEU A 715 -10.23 -6.72 -5.79
N THR A 716 -10.83 -6.89 -6.98
CA THR A 716 -12.24 -6.59 -7.25
C THR A 716 -13.23 -7.32 -6.33
N CYS A 717 -12.92 -8.52 -5.83
CA CYS A 717 -13.79 -9.24 -4.89
C CYS A 717 -13.91 -8.52 -3.53
N PHE A 718 -12.81 -8.01 -2.96
CA PHE A 718 -12.86 -7.28 -1.68
C PHE A 718 -13.43 -5.88 -1.86
N GLN A 719 -13.18 -5.23 -3.00
CA GLN A 719 -13.87 -4.00 -3.39
C GLN A 719 -15.40 -4.21 -3.44
N ARG A 720 -15.86 -5.27 -4.11
CA ARG A 720 -17.30 -5.63 -4.17
C ARG A 720 -17.89 -5.89 -2.80
N VAL A 721 -17.24 -6.72 -1.97
CA VAL A 721 -17.65 -6.98 -0.58
C VAL A 721 -17.79 -5.68 0.22
N PHE A 722 -16.83 -4.75 0.08
CA PHE A 722 -16.89 -3.45 0.78
C PHE A 722 -18.03 -2.56 0.26
N CYS A 723 -18.15 -2.38 -1.05
CA CYS A 723 -19.19 -1.56 -1.66
C CYS A 723 -20.60 -2.11 -1.40
N ASP A 724 -20.78 -3.44 -1.37
CA ASP A 724 -22.07 -4.08 -1.12
C ASP A 724 -22.44 -4.03 0.38
N ALA A 725 -21.46 -4.04 1.29
CA ALA A 725 -21.67 -3.83 2.72
C ALA A 725 -21.97 -2.35 3.06
N LEU A 726 -21.27 -1.41 2.43
CA LEU A 726 -21.64 0.01 2.50
C LEU A 726 -23.03 0.26 1.91
N ARG A 727 -23.43 -0.47 0.85
CA ARG A 727 -24.80 -0.42 0.30
C ARG A 727 -25.84 -0.97 1.25
N HIS A 728 -25.52 -2.06 1.96
CA HIS A 728 -26.38 -2.58 3.02
C HIS A 728 -26.57 -1.55 4.14
N ALA A 729 -25.48 -0.99 4.66
CA ALA A 729 -25.53 -0.16 5.85
C ALA A 729 -26.17 1.22 5.65
N SER A 730 -26.01 1.89 4.50
CA SER A 730 -26.59 3.25 4.35
C SER A 730 -28.11 3.28 4.33
N MET A 731 -28.76 2.19 3.90
CA MET A 731 -30.22 2.04 3.97
C MET A 731 -30.74 2.16 5.42
N HIS A 732 -29.86 1.92 6.40
CA HIS A 732 -30.15 1.99 7.83
C HIS A 732 -29.32 3.09 8.54
N ALA A 733 -28.50 3.86 7.81
CA ALA A 733 -27.63 4.92 8.32
C ALA A 733 -27.42 6.03 7.26
N PRO A 734 -28.31 7.04 7.18
CA PRO A 734 -28.34 7.99 6.06
C PRO A 734 -27.03 8.75 5.80
N MET A 735 -26.23 9.03 6.83
CA MET A 735 -24.91 9.67 6.74
C MET A 735 -23.85 8.86 5.96
N LEU A 736 -24.12 7.58 5.66
CA LEU A 736 -23.27 6.75 4.80
C LEU A 736 -23.65 6.82 3.32
N ASN A 737 -24.76 7.47 2.95
CA ASN A 737 -25.12 7.72 1.55
C ASN A 737 -24.09 8.64 0.87
N ASP A 738 -23.60 9.65 1.59
CA ASP A 738 -22.55 10.55 1.10
C ASP A 738 -21.26 9.79 0.73
N LEU A 739 -20.91 8.75 1.49
CA LEU A 739 -19.77 7.88 1.20
C LEU A 739 -19.99 6.97 -0.02
N GLN A 740 -21.22 6.57 -0.32
CA GLN A 740 -21.51 5.85 -1.57
C GLN A 740 -21.36 6.74 -2.79
N GLY A 741 -21.65 8.04 -2.64
CA GLY A 741 -21.28 9.06 -3.62
C GLY A 741 -19.77 9.14 -3.88
N LEU A 742 -18.92 8.48 -3.06
CA LEU A 742 -17.48 8.39 -3.20
C LEU A 742 -16.98 6.99 -3.60
N SER A 743 -17.78 6.20 -4.31
CA SER A 743 -17.31 4.96 -4.96
C SER A 743 -16.08 5.16 -5.87
N ASP A 744 -15.78 6.42 -6.23
CA ASP A 744 -14.63 6.83 -7.01
C ASP A 744 -13.44 7.43 -6.20
N ASP A 745 -13.46 7.67 -4.88
CA ASP A 745 -12.27 8.27 -4.21
C ASP A 745 -11.09 7.26 -4.10
N PRO A 746 -9.83 7.66 -4.42
CA PRO A 746 -8.66 6.77 -4.36
C PRO A 746 -8.39 6.13 -2.99
#